data_AF-A0A3B6I3N2-F1
#
_entry.id   AF-A0A3B6I3N2-F1
#
_cell.length_a   1.000
_cell.length_b   1.000
_cell.length_c   1.000
_cell.angle_alpha   90.00
_cell.angle_beta   90.00
_cell.angle_gamma   90.00
#
_symmetry.space_group_name_H-M   'P 1'
#
loop_
_entity.id
_entity.type
_entity.pdbx_description
1 polymer ?
#
loop_
_entity_poly.entity_id
_entity_poly.type
_entity_poly.pdbx_seq_one_letter_code
_entity_poly.pdbx_strand_id
1 'polypeptide(L)'
;MDPPCKQAAESGSRVPDELLEDIFARMPAKSVQRCRCLSRAWAAALSSSAFVDRHLRLANRRDGSRSLFFLPDPDSGDDTTVHAWSPRCPLVAVRRDERLRRVAAVTRQCRGLVVLEAKGENLPLACNPARGHCSYTVDHYVYNPSTGQVTALPEGKEASGVWPQNHAILGLGYDPSIQKHKVVRLYCRGELPPACEVYVLDSTGYWRPPSGADRTMPPAWATNYCTDQSVFAQGHVYWAAQPHKNYTGERVVMSFSMADEVFGILPPPDMDTTHWRITELGGRLCLFKDISAVCSYDIWILRDPLAGTWDLHCRINLDAASPAATQLRCSTSVIPLDIVDDGNRVLLRPEPCNIRRENLGAHQLVVYDPANGDVEDLLAEGSMITHHTMTRRPAAPYEESLESTGRPHEDIIFSSTSSQVLAQVLRRLPARILGRLKCVCRTWRAIIESGRFIRLHYEHTGRSTLARVVLSSMPYDWQFASLDSCLNDLKLACQMRQLHRRVVSSKPCHGLLLIAHNSYGVHVCNPVTGAQVFHCSLPFKQPSDAAAAHPGCVGLGYDLLREEHIIVVLAYKSRNFDTGSYSMECSIRRITDCMTKKVAPSPPIPVTVDVPPVYAGGKMYWMGESRFSAGCSSILVFDICRESFNVLPAPLTMGDSGRMLVAELTGQVRVVHICPNTETMTIWCKQEPVTLNDGRGWTREHWIQLGQWPDFSLRTEARLVIPLAVDDAGRILLDTGRALGYYDPRNQTLETVYPTTSSSLQLNYRPGFFFAVLCEDSLVRPNCRQRQYF
;
A
#
# COMPACT_ATOMS: atom_id res chain seq x y z
N MET A 1 -35.92 49.73 -39.79
CA MET A 1 -35.23 48.77 -38.89
C MET A 1 -34.69 47.67 -39.78
N ASP A 2 -33.48 47.86 -40.28
CA ASP A 2 -32.79 46.86 -41.09
C ASP A 2 -32.39 45.66 -40.22
N PRO A 3 -32.42 44.44 -40.75
CA PRO A 3 -32.06 43.25 -40.00
C PRO A 3 -30.56 43.29 -39.67
N PRO A 4 -30.12 42.69 -38.55
CA PRO A 4 -28.69 42.58 -38.30
C PRO A 4 -28.08 41.69 -39.38
N CYS A 5 -27.21 42.32 -40.15
CA CYS A 5 -26.39 41.77 -41.20
C CYS A 5 -25.70 40.49 -40.72
N LYS A 6 -26.03 39.34 -41.31
CA LYS A 6 -25.11 38.19 -41.36
C LYS A 6 -23.94 38.62 -42.25
N GLN A 7 -22.99 39.37 -41.70
CA GLN A 7 -21.67 39.47 -42.31
C GLN A 7 -21.08 38.06 -42.30
N ALA A 8 -21.05 37.46 -43.49
CA ALA A 8 -20.16 36.36 -43.78
C ALA A 8 -18.76 36.83 -43.37
N ALA A 9 -18.22 36.21 -42.31
CA ALA A 9 -16.81 36.34 -42.01
C ALA A 9 -16.07 35.80 -43.23
N GLU A 10 -15.41 36.73 -43.93
CA GLU A 10 -14.53 36.44 -45.05
C GLU A 10 -13.55 35.33 -44.67
N SER A 11 -13.34 34.46 -45.65
CA SER A 11 -12.39 33.37 -45.69
C SER A 11 -10.96 33.85 -45.39
N GLY A 12 -10.63 34.00 -44.12
CA GLY A 12 -9.25 33.82 -43.68
C GLY A 12 -8.85 32.39 -44.03
N SER A 13 -7.71 32.21 -44.70
CA SER A 13 -7.16 30.90 -45.07
C SER A 13 -7.03 30.01 -43.84
N ARG A 14 -8.08 29.22 -43.57
CA ARG A 14 -8.08 28.28 -42.45
C ARG A 14 -7.05 27.22 -42.77
N VAL A 15 -6.01 27.12 -41.95
CA VAL A 15 -5.01 26.06 -42.07
C VAL A 15 -5.77 24.72 -42.10
N PRO A 16 -5.60 23.90 -43.15
CA PRO A 16 -6.23 22.60 -43.22
C PRO A 16 -5.99 21.76 -41.97
N ASP A 17 -7.02 21.06 -41.49
CA ASP A 17 -6.94 20.25 -40.26
C ASP A 17 -5.81 19.20 -40.37
N GLU A 18 -5.56 18.67 -41.56
CA GLU A 18 -4.46 17.72 -41.84
C GLU A 18 -3.06 18.32 -41.58
N LEU A 19 -2.86 19.61 -41.89
CA LEU A 19 -1.60 20.30 -41.62
C LEU A 19 -1.45 20.58 -40.13
N LEU A 20 -2.54 20.95 -39.44
CA LEU A 20 -2.52 21.10 -37.98
C LEU A 20 -2.20 19.77 -37.30
N GLU A 21 -2.81 18.67 -37.74
CA GLU A 21 -2.48 17.33 -37.24
C GLU A 21 -1.02 16.96 -37.50
N ASP A 22 -0.45 17.27 -38.67
CA ASP A 22 0.98 17.01 -38.91
C ASP A 22 1.90 17.85 -38.01
N ILE A 23 1.55 19.12 -37.77
CA ILE A 23 2.26 19.99 -36.82
C ILE A 23 2.19 19.38 -35.41
N PHE A 24 0.98 19.07 -34.93
CA PHE A 24 0.80 18.48 -33.60
C PHE A 24 1.51 17.13 -33.47
N ALA A 25 1.52 16.29 -34.51
CA ALA A 25 2.16 14.99 -34.48
C ALA A 25 3.70 15.05 -34.41
N ARG A 26 4.31 16.23 -34.64
CA ARG A 26 5.74 16.49 -34.50
C ARG A 26 6.10 17.28 -33.23
N MET A 27 5.09 17.74 -32.49
CA MET A 27 5.30 18.47 -31.25
C MET A 27 5.58 17.52 -30.08
N PRO A 28 6.27 18.00 -29.03
CA PRO A 28 6.44 17.23 -27.81
C PRO A 28 5.08 16.84 -27.19
N ALA A 29 4.99 15.62 -26.66
CA ALA A 29 3.74 15.03 -26.15
C ALA A 29 3.07 15.93 -25.10
N LYS A 30 3.87 16.53 -24.21
CA LYS A 30 3.39 17.48 -23.19
C LYS A 30 2.73 18.73 -23.78
N SER A 31 3.25 19.23 -24.90
CA SER A 31 2.67 20.38 -25.60
C SER A 31 1.36 20.01 -26.27
N VAL A 32 1.31 18.85 -26.95
CA VAL A 32 0.08 18.34 -27.55
C VAL A 32 -1.01 18.13 -26.49
N GLN A 33 -0.65 17.65 -25.29
CA GLN A 33 -1.61 17.55 -24.18
C GLN A 33 -2.20 18.91 -23.79
N ARG A 34 -1.40 19.97 -23.75
CA ARG A 34 -1.91 21.32 -23.47
C ARG A 34 -2.83 21.82 -24.59
N CYS A 35 -2.55 21.46 -25.84
CA CYS A 35 -3.40 21.81 -26.98
C CYS A 35 -4.78 21.15 -26.93
N ARG A 36 -4.92 19.97 -26.30
CA ARG A 36 -6.23 19.33 -26.07
C ARG A 36 -7.20 20.23 -25.30
N CYS A 37 -6.69 21.13 -24.44
CA CYS A 37 -7.53 22.05 -23.66
C CYS A 37 -8.08 23.23 -24.45
N LEU A 38 -7.59 23.50 -25.66
CA LEU A 38 -7.94 24.69 -26.45
C LEU A 38 -9.28 24.55 -27.18
N SER A 39 -9.72 23.32 -27.47
CA SER A 39 -10.99 23.02 -28.13
C SER A 39 -11.40 21.57 -27.94
N ARG A 40 -12.71 21.31 -27.84
CA ARG A 40 -13.25 19.93 -27.79
C ARG A 40 -12.93 19.13 -29.05
N ALA A 41 -12.88 19.78 -30.21
CA ALA A 41 -12.54 19.11 -31.48
C ALA A 41 -11.09 18.63 -31.46
N TRP A 42 -10.15 19.47 -31.00
CA TRP A 42 -8.75 19.09 -30.85
C TRP A 42 -8.55 18.07 -29.72
N ALA A 43 -9.28 18.18 -28.62
CA ALA A 43 -9.28 17.16 -27.58
C ALA A 43 -9.63 15.78 -28.17
N ALA A 44 -10.65 15.69 -29.02
CA ALA A 44 -11.06 14.45 -29.67
C ALA A 44 -10.04 13.97 -30.71
N ALA A 45 -9.61 14.83 -31.64
CA ALA A 45 -8.67 14.48 -32.71
C ALA A 45 -7.32 13.99 -32.15
N LEU A 46 -6.74 14.75 -31.22
CA LEU A 46 -5.44 14.48 -30.61
C LEU A 46 -5.46 13.31 -29.59
N SER A 47 -6.64 12.80 -29.25
CA SER A 47 -6.80 11.61 -28.39
C SER A 47 -7.21 10.37 -29.16
N SER A 48 -7.42 10.47 -30.49
CA SER A 48 -7.73 9.32 -31.33
C SER A 48 -6.54 8.35 -31.39
N SER A 49 -6.80 7.04 -31.44
CA SER A 49 -5.74 6.03 -31.54
C SER A 49 -4.86 6.24 -32.78
N ALA A 50 -5.48 6.57 -33.92
CA ALA A 50 -4.78 6.87 -35.15
C ALA A 50 -3.79 8.04 -35.02
N PHE A 51 -4.17 9.13 -34.33
CA PHE A 51 -3.27 10.25 -34.08
C PHE A 51 -2.16 9.87 -33.11
N VAL A 52 -2.48 9.16 -32.02
CA VAL A 52 -1.47 8.69 -31.04
C VAL A 52 -0.45 7.77 -31.70
N ASP A 53 -0.89 6.83 -32.54
CA ASP A 53 -0.02 5.96 -33.35
C ASP A 53 0.83 6.73 -34.35
N ARG A 54 0.27 7.78 -34.97
CA ARG A 54 1.00 8.66 -35.90
C ARG A 54 2.08 9.44 -35.14
N HIS A 55 1.73 10.07 -34.02
CA HIS A 55 2.65 10.81 -33.16
C HIS A 55 3.78 9.90 -32.67
N LEU A 56 3.47 8.72 -32.12
CA LEU A 56 4.47 7.76 -31.63
C LEU A 56 5.47 7.39 -32.74
N ARG A 57 5.00 7.13 -33.96
CA ARG A 57 5.88 6.82 -35.10
C ARG A 57 6.72 7.99 -35.57
N LEU A 58 6.20 9.22 -35.52
CA LEU A 58 6.92 10.42 -35.96
C LEU A 58 7.94 10.88 -34.91
N ALA A 59 7.57 10.88 -33.64
CA ALA A 59 8.42 11.30 -32.53
C ALA A 59 9.60 10.35 -32.32
N ASN A 60 9.44 9.06 -32.63
CA ASN A 60 10.45 8.02 -32.42
C ASN A 60 10.99 7.43 -33.74
N ARG A 61 11.08 8.22 -34.82
CA ARG A 61 11.72 7.79 -36.08
C ARG A 61 13.20 7.46 -35.86
N ARG A 62 13.73 6.51 -36.64
CA ARG A 62 15.11 5.99 -36.55
C ARG A 62 16.21 7.06 -36.66
N ASP A 63 15.96 8.13 -37.42
CA ASP A 63 16.89 9.26 -37.53
C ASP A 63 16.89 10.18 -36.29
N GLY A 64 16.04 9.91 -35.30
CA GLY A 64 15.94 10.64 -34.04
C GLY A 64 16.61 9.86 -32.91
N SER A 65 17.53 10.49 -32.20
CA SER A 65 18.20 9.88 -31.05
C SER A 65 17.18 9.54 -29.95
N ARG A 66 16.99 8.24 -29.64
CA ARG A 66 16.14 7.80 -28.53
C ARG A 66 16.64 8.42 -27.24
N SER A 67 15.73 9.06 -26.50
CA SER A 67 16.08 9.67 -25.23
C SER A 67 16.21 8.59 -24.16
N LEU A 68 16.94 8.88 -23.09
CA LEU A 68 16.99 8.11 -21.86
C LEU A 68 16.20 8.85 -20.79
N PHE A 69 15.70 8.10 -19.81
CA PHE A 69 15.14 8.68 -18.60
C PHE A 69 15.77 8.06 -17.36
N PHE A 70 15.93 8.85 -16.31
CA PHE A 70 16.49 8.46 -15.02
C PHE A 70 15.42 8.60 -13.94
N LEU A 71 15.09 7.50 -13.27
CA LEU A 71 14.27 7.55 -12.05
C LEU A 71 15.07 8.11 -10.88
N PRO A 72 14.42 8.86 -9.98
CA PRO A 72 15.06 9.29 -8.74
C PRO A 72 15.39 8.09 -7.86
N ASP A 73 16.55 8.14 -7.20
CA ASP A 73 16.89 7.20 -6.12
C ASP A 73 15.95 7.47 -4.93
N PRO A 74 15.24 6.46 -4.42
CA PRO A 74 14.36 6.58 -3.25
C PRO A 74 15.01 7.25 -2.03
N ASP A 75 16.33 7.15 -1.89
CA ASP A 75 17.09 7.63 -0.73
C ASP A 75 17.72 9.03 -0.95
N SER A 76 17.54 9.64 -2.13
CA SER A 76 18.26 10.86 -2.53
C SER A 76 17.64 12.19 -2.07
N GLY A 77 16.48 12.16 -1.40
CA GLY A 77 15.77 13.35 -0.91
C GLY A 77 15.04 14.18 -1.98
N ASP A 78 15.39 14.01 -3.26
CA ASP A 78 14.71 14.58 -4.44
C ASP A 78 13.95 13.49 -5.21
N ASP A 79 12.91 12.92 -4.59
CA ASP A 79 12.15 11.79 -5.13
C ASP A 79 10.95 12.19 -6.02
N THR A 80 10.80 13.49 -6.27
CA THR A 80 9.67 14.11 -6.98
C THR A 80 10.00 14.58 -8.39
N THR A 81 11.21 14.36 -8.87
CA THR A 81 11.63 14.72 -10.23
C THR A 81 12.18 13.51 -10.98
N VAL A 82 11.82 13.44 -12.26
CA VAL A 82 12.29 12.46 -13.22
C VAL A 82 13.17 13.21 -14.21
N HIS A 83 14.32 12.69 -14.63
CA HIS A 83 15.14 13.36 -15.62
C HIS A 83 15.08 12.64 -16.96
N ALA A 84 14.96 13.37 -18.05
CA ALA A 84 15.04 12.85 -19.42
C ALA A 84 16.28 13.43 -20.10
N TRP A 85 16.92 12.70 -21.02
CA TRP A 85 18.13 13.13 -21.73
C TRP A 85 18.10 12.59 -23.15
N SER A 86 18.49 13.38 -24.15
CA SER A 86 18.72 12.92 -25.53
C SER A 86 20.03 13.52 -26.05
N PRO A 87 20.76 12.84 -26.96
CA PRO A 87 21.92 13.43 -27.64
C PRO A 87 21.64 14.80 -28.28
N ARG A 88 20.40 15.05 -28.76
CA ARG A 88 20.01 16.32 -29.38
C ARG A 88 19.45 17.37 -28.41
N CYS A 89 19.06 16.95 -27.22
CA CYS A 89 18.42 17.80 -26.21
C CYS A 89 18.96 17.41 -24.84
N PRO A 90 19.94 18.16 -24.29
CA PRO A 90 20.56 17.83 -23.02
C PRO A 90 19.54 17.84 -21.87
N LEU A 91 19.93 17.16 -20.80
CA LEU A 91 19.12 16.72 -19.66
C LEU A 91 17.99 17.71 -19.25
N VAL A 92 16.73 17.25 -19.27
CA VAL A 92 15.54 18.01 -18.86
C VAL A 92 14.90 17.36 -17.63
N ALA A 93 14.59 18.15 -16.61
CA ALA A 93 13.81 17.68 -15.47
C ALA A 93 12.30 17.68 -15.80
N VAL A 94 11.69 16.51 -15.68
CA VAL A 94 10.24 16.28 -15.74
C VAL A 94 9.72 16.15 -14.30
N ARG A 95 8.86 17.07 -13.90
CA ARG A 95 8.21 17.01 -12.58
C ARG A 95 7.32 15.76 -12.50
N ARG A 96 7.45 15.02 -11.41
CA ARG A 96 6.64 13.85 -11.07
C ARG A 96 5.41 14.28 -10.27
N ASP A 97 4.42 13.40 -10.20
CA ASP A 97 3.33 13.52 -9.23
C ASP A 97 3.92 13.40 -7.79
N GLU A 98 3.52 14.28 -6.87
CA GLU A 98 3.97 14.25 -5.48
C GLU A 98 3.47 13.01 -4.70
N ARG A 99 2.42 12.35 -5.19
CA ARG A 99 1.89 11.06 -4.68
C ARG A 99 2.85 9.90 -4.92
N LEU A 100 3.71 10.07 -5.91
CA LEU A 100 4.66 9.09 -6.37
C LEU A 100 6.01 9.35 -5.66
N ARG A 101 6.11 8.98 -4.38
CA ARG A 101 7.38 8.98 -3.62
C ARG A 101 7.97 7.58 -3.61
N ARG A 102 9.30 7.47 -3.73
CA ARG A 102 10.06 6.21 -3.68
C ARG A 102 9.48 5.05 -4.50
N VAL A 103 9.50 5.20 -5.82
CA VAL A 103 9.16 4.07 -6.71
C VAL A 103 10.39 3.59 -7.44
N ALA A 104 10.30 2.34 -7.91
CA ALA A 104 11.18 1.80 -8.93
C ALA A 104 10.36 1.42 -10.18
N ALA A 105 10.92 1.55 -11.37
CA ALA A 105 10.33 0.93 -12.57
C ALA A 105 10.57 -0.58 -12.51
N VAL A 106 9.50 -1.35 -12.68
CA VAL A 106 9.53 -2.84 -12.64
C VAL A 106 9.35 -3.47 -14.01
N THR A 107 9.00 -2.69 -15.02
CA THR A 107 8.94 -3.11 -16.43
C THR A 107 9.82 -2.21 -17.28
N ARG A 108 10.28 -2.71 -18.44
CA ARG A 108 10.73 -1.84 -19.52
C ARG A 108 9.55 -1.04 -20.08
N GLN A 109 9.86 0.03 -20.79
CA GLN A 109 8.85 0.83 -21.48
C GLN A 109 8.15 0.01 -22.57
N CYS A 110 6.86 0.28 -22.76
CA CYS A 110 6.09 -0.24 -23.88
C CYS A 110 5.31 0.95 -24.45
N ARG A 111 5.69 1.40 -25.66
CA ARG A 111 5.07 2.55 -26.34
C ARG A 111 5.04 3.81 -25.44
N GLY A 112 6.15 4.04 -24.74
CA GLY A 112 6.34 5.14 -23.78
C GLY A 112 5.62 5.01 -22.43
N LEU A 113 4.91 3.92 -22.16
CA LEU A 113 4.35 3.62 -20.83
C LEU A 113 5.30 2.75 -20.01
N VAL A 114 5.34 2.93 -18.70
CA VAL A 114 6.13 2.11 -17.76
C VAL A 114 5.31 1.78 -16.51
N VAL A 115 5.55 0.61 -15.91
CA VAL A 115 4.97 0.26 -14.61
C VAL A 115 5.95 0.62 -13.49
N LEU A 116 5.46 1.40 -12.54
CA LEU A 116 6.17 1.82 -11.33
C LEU A 116 5.65 1.04 -10.12
N GLU A 117 6.56 0.72 -9.21
CA GLU A 117 6.30 0.02 -7.97
C GLU A 117 6.65 0.92 -6.78
N ALA A 118 5.70 1.20 -5.88
CA ALA A 118 5.93 2.02 -4.69
C ALA A 118 6.16 1.16 -3.44
N LYS A 119 7.30 1.37 -2.76
CA LYS A 119 7.67 0.66 -1.53
C LYS A 119 7.44 1.56 -0.30
N GLY A 120 6.88 1.00 0.78
CA GLY A 120 6.77 1.68 2.08
C GLY A 120 8.11 1.68 2.85
N GLU A 121 8.39 2.70 3.66
CA GLU A 121 9.61 2.76 4.48
C GLU A 121 9.62 1.74 5.61
N ASN A 122 10.81 1.20 5.90
CA ASN A 122 11.13 0.48 7.13
C ASN A 122 10.32 -0.79 7.35
N LEU A 123 10.42 -1.74 6.42
CA LEU A 123 10.24 -3.15 6.77
C LEU A 123 11.58 -3.66 7.33
N PRO A 124 11.66 -4.05 8.62
CA PRO A 124 12.84 -4.73 9.10
C PRO A 124 13.06 -5.98 8.25
N LEU A 125 14.29 -6.20 7.79
CA LEU A 125 14.79 -7.49 7.31
C LEU A 125 14.61 -8.62 8.36
N ALA A 126 14.18 -8.29 9.58
CA ALA A 126 13.84 -9.21 10.64
C ALA A 126 12.35 -9.61 10.60
N CYS A 127 11.93 -10.31 9.54
CA CYS A 127 10.83 -11.25 9.71
C CYS A 127 11.39 -12.42 10.52
N ASN A 128 10.80 -12.70 11.69
CA ASN A 128 11.17 -13.86 12.50
C ASN A 128 10.99 -15.12 11.61
N PRO A 129 12.06 -15.88 11.32
CA PRO A 129 12.03 -16.99 10.36
C PRO A 129 11.02 -18.09 10.73
N ALA A 130 10.57 -18.13 11.99
CA ALA A 130 9.58 -19.08 12.45
C ALA A 130 8.16 -18.88 11.89
N ARG A 131 7.83 -17.76 11.20
CA ARG A 131 6.43 -17.43 10.88
C ARG A 131 6.07 -17.00 9.46
N GLY A 132 6.99 -17.00 8.49
CA GLY A 132 6.70 -17.08 7.05
C GLY A 132 5.58 -16.21 6.41
N HIS A 133 5.00 -15.22 7.08
CA HIS A 133 3.84 -14.45 6.63
C HIS A 133 4.08 -12.97 6.91
N CYS A 134 5.06 -12.39 6.22
CA CYS A 134 5.12 -10.95 6.02
C CYS A 134 4.42 -10.67 4.68
N SER A 135 3.18 -10.16 4.72
CA SER A 135 2.44 -9.72 3.52
C SER A 135 2.94 -8.33 3.14
N TYR A 136 3.77 -8.26 2.11
CA TYR A 136 4.25 -7.00 1.54
C TYR A 136 3.20 -6.50 0.55
N THR A 137 2.39 -5.51 0.94
CA THR A 137 1.47 -4.86 0.00
C THR A 137 2.20 -3.73 -0.71
N VAL A 138 2.39 -3.90 -2.01
CA VAL A 138 3.12 -2.99 -2.88
C VAL A 138 2.13 -2.39 -3.88
N ASP A 139 2.17 -1.07 -4.09
CA ASP A 139 1.32 -0.42 -5.07
C ASP A 139 2.01 -0.40 -6.44
N HIS A 140 1.22 -0.63 -7.48
CA HIS A 140 1.68 -0.55 -8.86
C HIS A 140 0.94 0.57 -9.60
N TYR A 141 1.68 1.34 -10.38
CA TYR A 141 1.16 2.46 -11.16
C TYR A 141 1.62 2.33 -12.60
N VAL A 142 0.76 2.67 -13.55
CA VAL A 142 1.16 2.91 -14.94
C VAL A 142 1.46 4.39 -15.09
N TYR A 143 2.63 4.70 -15.62
CA TYR A 143 3.14 6.06 -15.76
C TYR A 143 3.54 6.34 -17.20
N ASN A 144 3.18 7.52 -17.69
CA ASN A 144 3.70 8.05 -18.95
C ASN A 144 4.65 9.22 -18.63
N PRO A 145 5.98 9.04 -18.77
CA PRO A 145 6.95 10.09 -18.48
C PRO A 145 6.83 11.30 -19.42
N SER A 146 6.33 11.12 -20.65
CA SER A 146 6.20 12.21 -21.64
C SER A 146 5.12 13.21 -21.27
N THR A 147 4.06 12.73 -20.62
CA THR A 147 2.87 13.52 -20.29
C THR A 147 2.76 13.80 -18.80
N GLY A 148 3.46 13.03 -17.97
CA GLY A 148 3.32 13.06 -16.50
C GLY A 148 2.06 12.35 -15.99
N GLN A 149 1.26 11.74 -16.88
CA GLN A 149 0.06 11.00 -16.47
C GLN A 149 0.43 9.77 -15.66
N VAL A 150 -0.35 9.51 -14.61
CA VAL A 150 -0.20 8.34 -13.74
C VAL A 150 -1.57 7.77 -13.42
N THR A 151 -1.69 6.44 -13.49
CA THR A 151 -2.89 5.72 -13.07
C THR A 151 -2.50 4.54 -12.20
N ALA A 152 -3.13 4.40 -11.04
CA ALA A 152 -2.92 3.26 -10.16
C ALA A 152 -3.62 2.00 -10.71
N LEU A 153 -2.92 0.87 -10.62
CA LEU A 153 -3.51 -0.43 -10.90
C LEU A 153 -4.34 -0.90 -9.69
N PRO A 154 -5.45 -1.64 -9.91
CA PRO A 154 -6.21 -2.21 -8.80
C PRO A 154 -5.36 -3.22 -8.01
N GLU A 155 -5.73 -3.48 -6.77
CA GLU A 155 -5.09 -4.53 -5.98
C GLU A 155 -5.29 -5.91 -6.66
N GLY A 156 -4.18 -6.60 -6.93
CA GLY A 156 -4.20 -7.99 -7.41
C GLY A 156 -4.46 -8.97 -6.26
N LYS A 157 -4.63 -10.26 -6.59
CA LYS A 157 -4.76 -11.27 -5.53
C LYS A 157 -3.49 -11.35 -4.66
N GLU A 158 -3.67 -11.62 -3.37
CA GLU A 158 -2.58 -11.74 -2.41
C GLU A 158 -1.60 -12.84 -2.84
N ALA A 159 -0.31 -12.50 -2.79
CA ALA A 159 0.78 -13.45 -2.91
C ALA A 159 1.08 -14.03 -1.52
N SER A 160 1.35 -15.34 -1.43
CA SER A 160 1.74 -15.99 -0.18
C SER A 160 3.05 -16.77 -0.34
N GLY A 161 3.83 -16.91 0.73
CA GLY A 161 5.14 -17.58 0.72
C GLY A 161 6.18 -16.97 1.67
N VAL A 162 7.45 -17.33 1.50
CA VAL A 162 8.60 -16.67 2.15
C VAL A 162 9.36 -15.89 1.08
N TRP A 163 9.91 -14.70 1.42
CA TRP A 163 10.82 -13.97 0.51
C TRP A 163 11.84 -14.91 -0.16
N PRO A 164 12.04 -14.84 -1.48
CA PRO A 164 11.54 -13.84 -2.44
C PRO A 164 10.15 -14.15 -3.04
N GLN A 165 9.48 -15.21 -2.61
CA GLN A 165 8.22 -15.70 -3.20
C GLN A 165 6.99 -14.81 -2.88
N ASN A 166 7.13 -13.78 -2.04
CA ASN A 166 6.03 -12.88 -1.63
C ASN A 166 5.78 -11.68 -2.55
N HIS A 167 6.47 -11.61 -3.69
CA HIS A 167 6.37 -10.46 -4.59
C HIS A 167 5.74 -10.87 -5.90
N ALA A 168 4.83 -10.02 -6.39
CA ALA A 168 4.30 -10.17 -7.73
C ALA A 168 5.27 -9.52 -8.72
N ILE A 169 5.52 -10.20 -9.85
CA ILE A 169 6.32 -9.69 -10.95
C ILE A 169 5.35 -9.23 -12.03
N LEU A 170 5.60 -8.05 -12.59
CA LEU A 170 4.75 -7.49 -13.62
C LEU A 170 5.40 -7.54 -14.99
N GLY A 171 4.55 -7.50 -16.01
CA GLY A 171 4.89 -7.35 -17.41
C GLY A 171 3.96 -6.34 -18.04
N LEU A 172 4.49 -5.43 -18.86
CA LEU A 172 3.69 -4.48 -19.63
C LEU A 172 3.87 -4.78 -21.11
N GLY A 173 2.79 -4.92 -21.86
CA GLY A 173 2.83 -5.12 -23.30
C GLY A 173 1.64 -4.49 -24.02
N TYR A 174 1.70 -4.47 -25.35
CA TYR A 174 0.64 -3.95 -26.22
C TYR A 174 0.08 -5.05 -27.10
N ASP A 175 -1.25 -5.16 -27.14
CA ASP A 175 -1.97 -6.06 -28.03
C ASP A 175 -2.56 -5.28 -29.22
N PRO A 176 -1.98 -5.41 -30.42
CA PRO A 176 -2.43 -4.68 -31.60
C PRO A 176 -3.80 -5.14 -32.11
N SER A 177 -4.26 -6.36 -31.76
CA SER A 177 -5.57 -6.87 -32.22
C SER A 177 -6.75 -6.11 -31.63
N ILE A 178 -6.60 -5.67 -30.38
CA ILE A 178 -7.59 -4.87 -29.65
C ILE A 178 -7.14 -3.42 -29.42
N GLN A 179 -5.95 -3.06 -29.91
CA GLN A 179 -5.30 -1.75 -29.74
C GLN A 179 -5.22 -1.29 -28.28
N LYS A 180 -4.87 -2.18 -27.36
CA LYS A 180 -4.79 -1.88 -25.92
C LYS A 180 -3.53 -2.43 -25.28
N HIS A 181 -3.06 -1.70 -24.28
CA HIS A 181 -2.04 -2.20 -23.38
C HIS A 181 -2.64 -3.20 -22.39
N LYS A 182 -1.88 -4.25 -22.07
CA LYS A 182 -2.20 -5.15 -20.96
C LYS A 182 -1.03 -5.20 -20.00
N VAL A 183 -1.35 -5.29 -18.71
CA VAL A 183 -0.40 -5.57 -17.65
C VAL A 183 -0.62 -7.01 -17.22
N VAL A 184 0.45 -7.80 -17.23
CA VAL A 184 0.48 -9.19 -16.77
C VAL A 184 1.09 -9.20 -15.38
N ARG A 185 0.47 -9.90 -14.43
CA ARG A 185 0.92 -10.02 -13.05
C ARG A 185 1.11 -11.49 -12.71
N LEU A 186 2.36 -11.89 -12.45
CA LEU A 186 2.76 -13.22 -12.02
C LEU A 186 2.97 -13.20 -10.50
N TYR A 187 2.40 -14.14 -9.76
CA TYR A 187 2.52 -14.17 -8.30
C TYR A 187 2.43 -15.59 -7.73
N CYS A 188 3.09 -15.85 -6.60
CA CYS A 188 3.09 -17.16 -5.94
C CYS A 188 2.00 -17.28 -4.87
N ARG A 189 1.60 -18.53 -4.57
CA ARG A 189 0.66 -18.86 -3.49
C ARG A 189 1.18 -20.01 -2.64
N GLY A 190 2.20 -19.75 -1.83
CA GLY A 190 2.85 -20.74 -0.99
C GLY A 190 3.52 -21.81 -1.86
N GLU A 191 3.13 -23.07 -1.67
CA GLU A 191 3.67 -24.21 -2.43
C GLU A 191 2.97 -24.43 -3.79
N LEU A 192 1.94 -23.65 -4.12
CA LEU A 192 1.25 -23.79 -5.40
C LEU A 192 2.10 -23.26 -6.57
N PRO A 193 1.90 -23.78 -7.80
CA PRO A 193 2.47 -23.21 -9.02
C PRO A 193 2.19 -21.70 -9.12
N PRO A 194 3.09 -20.92 -9.75
CA PRO A 194 2.90 -19.49 -9.94
C PRO A 194 1.57 -19.25 -10.65
N ALA A 195 0.84 -18.21 -10.26
CA ALA A 195 -0.42 -17.82 -10.87
C ALA A 195 -0.24 -16.57 -11.75
N CYS A 196 -1.17 -16.37 -12.68
CA CYS A 196 -1.17 -15.24 -13.60
C CYS A 196 -2.52 -14.53 -13.60
N GLU A 197 -2.48 -13.20 -13.62
CA GLU A 197 -3.61 -12.33 -13.88
C GLU A 197 -3.23 -11.24 -14.89
N VAL A 198 -4.20 -10.80 -15.68
CA VAL A 198 -4.07 -9.80 -16.73
C VAL A 198 -5.03 -8.65 -16.44
N TYR A 199 -4.53 -7.43 -16.53
CA TYR A 199 -5.29 -6.20 -16.49
C TYR A 199 -5.21 -5.52 -17.86
N VAL A 200 -6.35 -5.28 -18.49
CA VAL A 200 -6.41 -4.55 -19.76
C VAL A 200 -6.68 -3.07 -19.44
N LEU A 201 -5.77 -2.21 -19.85
CA LEU A 201 -5.82 -0.77 -19.57
C LEU A 201 -7.08 -0.14 -20.17
N ASP A 202 -7.80 0.63 -19.35
CA ASP A 202 -9.04 1.32 -19.73
C ASP A 202 -10.12 0.40 -20.33
N SER A 203 -10.31 -0.79 -19.74
CA SER A 203 -11.31 -1.77 -20.17
C SER A 203 -12.24 -2.18 -19.02
N THR A 204 -11.83 -3.14 -18.18
CA THR A 204 -12.73 -3.75 -17.17
C THR A 204 -12.61 -3.16 -15.77
N GLY A 205 -11.48 -2.53 -15.44
CA GLY A 205 -11.22 -1.98 -14.11
C GLY A 205 -10.88 -3.05 -13.05
N TYR A 206 -10.64 -4.30 -13.44
CA TYR A 206 -10.22 -5.37 -12.53
C TYR A 206 -9.32 -6.41 -13.21
N TRP A 207 -8.48 -7.07 -12.41
CA TRP A 207 -7.65 -8.21 -12.85
C TRP A 207 -8.51 -9.42 -13.23
N ARG A 208 -8.14 -10.09 -14.33
CA ARG A 208 -8.76 -11.34 -14.76
C ARG A 208 -7.72 -12.40 -15.08
N PRO A 209 -8.06 -13.69 -15.05
CA PRO A 209 -7.22 -14.73 -15.64
C PRO A 209 -6.93 -14.45 -17.13
N PRO A 210 -5.84 -15.02 -17.67
CA PRO A 210 -5.61 -15.11 -19.12
C PRO A 210 -6.80 -15.75 -19.84
N SER A 211 -7.05 -15.31 -21.07
CA SER A 211 -8.16 -15.75 -21.92
C SER A 211 -7.79 -16.90 -22.85
N GLY A 212 -6.53 -17.33 -22.86
CA GLY A 212 -6.05 -18.46 -23.66
C GLY A 212 -6.89 -19.72 -23.44
N ALA A 213 -7.01 -20.53 -24.51
CA ALA A 213 -7.91 -21.69 -24.58
C ALA A 213 -7.63 -22.72 -23.46
N ASP A 214 -6.35 -22.94 -23.16
CA ASP A 214 -5.91 -23.57 -21.92
C ASP A 214 -5.63 -22.44 -20.93
N ARG A 215 -6.21 -22.48 -19.73
CA ARG A 215 -5.84 -21.55 -18.64
C ARG A 215 -4.42 -21.88 -18.17
N THR A 216 -3.44 -21.56 -19.01
CA THR A 216 -2.05 -21.96 -18.86
C THR A 216 -1.48 -21.24 -17.65
N MET A 217 -1.05 -22.03 -16.68
CA MET A 217 -0.25 -21.52 -15.58
C MET A 217 1.17 -21.23 -16.10
N PRO A 218 1.86 -20.20 -15.59
CA PRO A 218 3.25 -19.95 -15.93
C PRO A 218 4.09 -21.23 -15.76
N PRO A 219 4.81 -21.67 -16.79
CA PRO A 219 5.54 -22.94 -16.78
C PRO A 219 6.86 -22.87 -16.01
N ALA A 220 7.28 -21.67 -15.60
CA ALA A 220 8.51 -21.41 -14.86
C ALA A 220 8.31 -20.29 -13.83
N TRP A 221 9.24 -20.15 -12.89
CA TRP A 221 9.26 -19.03 -11.96
C TRP A 221 10.12 -17.90 -12.51
N ALA A 222 9.52 -16.73 -12.74
CA ALA A 222 10.30 -15.54 -13.05
C ALA A 222 11.22 -15.19 -11.86
N THR A 223 12.51 -14.94 -12.13
CA THR A 223 13.50 -14.68 -11.10
C THR A 223 13.52 -13.18 -10.77
N ASN A 224 13.09 -12.81 -9.55
CA ASN A 224 13.09 -11.42 -9.08
C ASN A 224 14.45 -10.98 -8.50
N TYR A 225 15.54 -11.24 -9.22
CA TYR A 225 16.75 -10.47 -8.95
C TYR A 225 16.41 -9.05 -9.39
N CYS A 226 16.45 -8.10 -8.44
CA CYS A 226 15.94 -6.72 -8.55
C CYS A 226 16.49 -5.88 -9.72
N THR A 227 17.16 -6.48 -10.67
CA THR A 227 17.81 -5.91 -11.85
C THR A 227 17.12 -6.31 -13.17
N ASP A 228 16.33 -7.38 -13.23
CA ASP A 228 15.77 -7.87 -14.50
C ASP A 228 14.30 -7.49 -14.70
N GLN A 229 14.08 -6.32 -15.30
CA GLN A 229 12.76 -5.85 -15.73
C GLN A 229 12.19 -6.75 -16.84
N SER A 230 10.87 -6.94 -16.85
CA SER A 230 10.18 -7.60 -17.97
C SER A 230 10.36 -6.81 -19.27
N VAL A 231 10.46 -7.50 -20.40
CA VAL A 231 10.71 -6.88 -21.70
C VAL A 231 9.54 -7.15 -22.65
N PHE A 232 9.00 -6.12 -23.30
CA PHE A 232 8.04 -6.30 -24.39
C PHE A 232 8.77 -6.19 -25.74
N ALA A 233 8.66 -7.23 -26.55
CA ALA A 233 9.18 -7.23 -27.92
C ALA A 233 8.40 -8.23 -28.78
N GLN A 234 8.28 -7.96 -30.09
CA GLN A 234 7.68 -8.89 -31.06
C GLN A 234 6.32 -9.48 -30.61
N GLY A 235 5.45 -8.66 -30.00
CA GLY A 235 4.11 -9.06 -29.55
C GLY A 235 4.05 -9.88 -28.26
N HIS A 236 5.18 -10.10 -27.59
CA HIS A 236 5.28 -10.90 -26.38
C HIS A 236 5.90 -10.09 -25.24
N VAL A 237 5.56 -10.46 -24.01
CA VAL A 237 6.31 -10.05 -22.82
C VAL A 237 7.22 -11.20 -22.39
N TYR A 238 8.47 -10.88 -22.08
CA TYR A 238 9.50 -11.82 -21.70
C TYR A 238 10.01 -11.57 -20.28
N TRP A 239 10.28 -12.67 -19.57
CA TRP A 239 10.97 -12.68 -18.29
C TRP A 239 12.10 -13.69 -18.34
N ALA A 240 13.19 -13.36 -17.67
CA ALA A 240 14.17 -14.36 -17.32
C ALA A 240 13.62 -15.20 -16.15
N ALA A 241 13.65 -16.52 -16.28
CA ALA A 241 12.96 -17.43 -15.38
C ALA A 241 13.79 -18.68 -15.07
N GLN A 242 13.48 -19.33 -13.96
CA GLN A 242 14.05 -20.62 -13.58
C GLN A 242 12.96 -21.71 -13.59
N PRO A 243 13.25 -22.90 -14.13
CA PRO A 243 12.34 -24.04 -14.04
C PRO A 243 12.02 -24.42 -12.58
N HIS A 244 10.88 -25.07 -12.35
CA HIS A 244 10.38 -25.46 -11.02
C HIS A 244 11.41 -26.28 -10.19
N LYS A 245 11.34 -26.23 -8.85
CA LYS A 245 12.28 -26.80 -7.84
C LYS A 245 12.66 -28.28 -8.02
N ASN A 246 11.91 -29.03 -8.82
CA ASN A 246 12.18 -30.45 -9.12
C ASN A 246 13.07 -30.64 -10.36
N TYR A 247 13.42 -29.56 -11.05
CA TYR A 247 14.34 -29.55 -12.17
C TYR A 247 15.57 -28.75 -11.75
N THR A 248 16.72 -29.41 -11.71
CA THR A 248 18.07 -28.81 -11.58
C THR A 248 18.46 -28.02 -12.83
N GLY A 249 17.47 -27.40 -13.51
CA GLY A 249 17.58 -26.88 -14.86
C GLY A 249 18.17 -25.47 -14.95
N GLU A 250 18.77 -25.21 -16.10
CA GLU A 250 19.33 -23.92 -16.50
C GLU A 250 18.24 -22.84 -16.61
N ARG A 251 18.67 -21.57 -16.55
CA ARG A 251 17.79 -20.41 -16.70
C ARG A 251 17.17 -20.40 -18.09
N VAL A 252 15.88 -20.09 -18.19
CA VAL A 252 15.12 -20.02 -19.45
C VAL A 252 14.51 -18.64 -19.67
N VAL A 253 14.16 -18.32 -20.93
CA VAL A 253 13.35 -17.15 -21.25
C VAL A 253 11.88 -17.57 -21.29
N MET A 254 11.08 -17.07 -20.36
CA MET A 254 9.63 -17.27 -20.37
C MET A 254 8.98 -16.16 -21.19
N SER A 255 8.07 -16.52 -22.08
CA SER A 255 7.30 -15.58 -22.91
C SER A 255 5.81 -15.64 -22.60
N PHE A 256 5.10 -14.56 -22.88
CA PHE A 256 3.65 -14.48 -22.83
C PHE A 256 3.14 -13.71 -24.05
N SER A 257 2.35 -14.36 -24.91
CA SER A 257 1.72 -13.74 -26.08
C SER A 257 0.69 -12.72 -25.61
N MET A 258 0.82 -11.47 -26.06
CA MET A 258 -0.14 -10.43 -25.68
C MET A 258 -1.48 -10.58 -26.38
N ALA A 259 -1.52 -11.19 -27.57
CA ALA A 259 -2.74 -11.43 -28.34
C ALA A 259 -3.49 -12.66 -27.81
N ASP A 260 -2.81 -13.80 -27.75
CA ASP A 260 -3.43 -15.09 -27.41
C ASP A 260 -3.50 -15.35 -25.90
N GLU A 261 -2.72 -14.59 -25.12
CA GLU A 261 -2.62 -14.73 -23.66
C GLU A 261 -2.16 -16.14 -23.23
N VAL A 262 -1.18 -16.69 -23.96
CA VAL A 262 -0.60 -18.02 -23.74
C VAL A 262 0.89 -17.88 -23.38
N PHE A 263 1.36 -18.73 -22.46
CA PHE A 263 2.77 -18.81 -22.08
C PHE A 263 3.59 -19.68 -23.02
N GLY A 264 4.86 -19.32 -23.20
CA GLY A 264 5.87 -20.12 -23.87
C GLY A 264 7.19 -20.14 -23.09
N ILE A 265 8.07 -21.05 -23.48
CA ILE A 265 9.46 -21.11 -23.04
C ILE A 265 10.34 -21.06 -24.29
N LEU A 266 11.35 -20.18 -24.25
CA LEU A 266 12.41 -20.11 -25.25
C LEU A 266 13.73 -20.53 -24.60
N PRO A 267 14.48 -21.44 -25.25
CA PRO A 267 15.85 -21.70 -24.83
C PRO A 267 16.71 -20.44 -25.03
N PRO A 268 17.67 -20.16 -24.14
CA PRO A 268 18.68 -19.14 -24.41
C PRO A 268 19.56 -19.56 -25.61
N PRO A 269 20.31 -18.62 -26.22
CA PRO A 269 21.33 -18.99 -27.20
C PRO A 269 22.39 -19.90 -26.55
N ASP A 270 23.17 -20.61 -27.36
CA ASP A 270 24.27 -21.45 -26.87
C ASP A 270 25.35 -20.56 -26.23
N MET A 271 25.43 -20.64 -24.89
CA MET A 271 26.19 -19.73 -24.05
C MET A 271 26.98 -20.52 -23.01
N ASP A 272 28.21 -20.09 -22.78
CA ASP A 272 29.15 -20.63 -21.79
C ASP A 272 28.79 -20.30 -20.32
N THR A 273 27.71 -19.55 -20.08
CA THR A 273 27.29 -19.11 -18.75
C THR A 273 25.78 -19.07 -18.57
N THR A 274 25.33 -19.39 -17.36
CA THR A 274 23.94 -19.28 -16.94
C THR A 274 23.56 -17.88 -16.44
N HIS A 275 24.54 -16.95 -16.35
CA HIS A 275 24.36 -15.59 -15.86
C HIS A 275 24.20 -14.59 -17.02
N TRP A 276 22.97 -14.49 -17.53
CA TRP A 276 22.58 -13.57 -18.60
C TRP A 276 21.40 -12.67 -18.19
N ARG A 277 21.17 -11.57 -18.90
CA ARG A 277 20.06 -10.62 -18.68
C ARG A 277 19.35 -10.35 -20.00
N ILE A 278 18.15 -9.78 -19.92
CA ILE A 278 17.35 -9.43 -21.10
C ILE A 278 17.05 -7.93 -21.17
N THR A 279 16.95 -7.41 -22.39
CA THR A 279 16.51 -6.04 -22.68
C THR A 279 15.79 -5.99 -24.03
N GLU A 280 15.19 -4.86 -24.36
CA GLU A 280 14.67 -4.58 -25.71
C GLU A 280 15.76 -3.83 -26.49
N LEU A 281 16.00 -4.24 -27.74
CA LEU A 281 16.96 -3.62 -28.63
C LEU A 281 16.42 -3.63 -30.07
N GLY A 282 16.17 -2.46 -30.65
CA GLY A 282 15.71 -2.32 -32.04
C GLY A 282 14.34 -2.95 -32.34
N GLY A 283 13.45 -3.01 -31.36
CA GLY A 283 12.12 -3.65 -31.38
C GLY A 283 12.14 -5.16 -31.13
N ARG A 284 13.28 -5.73 -30.77
CA ARG A 284 13.49 -7.18 -30.62
C ARG A 284 14.01 -7.51 -29.23
N LEU A 285 13.78 -8.75 -28.80
CA LEU A 285 14.32 -9.24 -27.54
C LEU A 285 15.84 -9.40 -27.68
N CYS A 286 16.58 -8.84 -26.73
CA CYS A 286 18.02 -8.91 -26.63
C CYS A 286 18.42 -9.68 -25.36
N LEU A 287 19.41 -10.55 -25.47
CA LEU A 287 20.03 -11.29 -24.37
C LEU A 287 21.52 -10.99 -24.33
N PHE A 288 22.06 -10.70 -23.14
CA PHE A 288 23.46 -10.34 -22.94
C PHE A 288 24.01 -10.91 -21.63
N LYS A 289 25.34 -11.15 -21.56
CA LYS A 289 26.02 -11.70 -20.38
C LYS A 289 26.32 -10.61 -19.35
N ASP A 290 26.51 -10.98 -18.09
CA ASP A 290 27.14 -10.06 -17.15
C ASP A 290 28.66 -10.00 -17.38
N ILE A 291 29.24 -8.79 -17.32
CA ILE A 291 30.63 -8.55 -17.73
C ILE A 291 31.66 -9.07 -16.72
N SER A 292 31.23 -9.27 -15.47
CA SER A 292 32.07 -9.55 -14.30
C SER A 292 32.77 -10.93 -14.32
N ALA A 293 32.33 -11.86 -15.16
CA ALA A 293 32.80 -13.26 -15.16
C ALA A 293 33.12 -13.83 -16.56
N VAL A 294 33.27 -12.98 -17.58
CA VAL A 294 33.43 -13.43 -18.97
C VAL A 294 34.67 -12.84 -19.66
N CYS A 295 35.22 -13.59 -20.61
CA CYS A 295 36.30 -13.17 -21.52
C CYS A 295 35.76 -12.43 -22.76
N SER A 296 34.48 -12.65 -23.09
CA SER A 296 33.79 -12.00 -24.19
C SER A 296 32.37 -11.58 -23.77
N TYR A 297 31.98 -10.37 -24.16
CA TYR A 297 30.66 -9.82 -23.92
C TYR A 297 29.82 -9.92 -25.20
N ASP A 298 28.88 -10.86 -25.19
CA ASP A 298 28.04 -11.19 -26.35
C ASP A 298 26.66 -10.55 -26.25
N ILE A 299 26.22 -9.92 -27.33
CA ILE A 299 24.88 -9.37 -27.48
C ILE A 299 24.13 -10.19 -28.53
N TRP A 300 23.07 -10.87 -28.10
CA TRP A 300 22.24 -11.72 -28.94
C TRP A 300 20.87 -11.09 -29.17
N ILE A 301 20.37 -11.14 -30.39
CA ILE A 301 19.05 -10.63 -30.76
C ILE A 301 18.16 -11.80 -31.22
N LEU A 302 16.94 -11.87 -30.69
CA LEU A 302 15.98 -12.88 -31.09
C LEU A 302 15.47 -12.59 -32.51
N ARG A 303 15.79 -13.50 -33.45
CA ARG A 303 15.37 -13.38 -34.85
C ARG A 303 13.90 -13.73 -35.01
N ASP A 304 13.52 -14.90 -34.49
CA ASP A 304 12.18 -15.46 -34.59
C ASP A 304 11.75 -16.04 -33.24
N PRO A 305 10.75 -15.44 -32.57
CA PRO A 305 10.19 -15.97 -31.32
C PRO A 305 9.56 -17.36 -31.45
N LEU A 306 9.00 -17.73 -32.60
CA LEU A 306 8.32 -19.02 -32.76
C LEU A 306 9.34 -20.16 -32.93
N ALA A 307 10.40 -19.92 -33.68
CA ALA A 307 11.48 -20.88 -33.88
C ALA A 307 12.51 -20.88 -32.72
N GLY A 308 12.51 -19.86 -31.85
CA GLY A 308 13.49 -19.71 -30.78
C GLY A 308 14.92 -19.46 -31.28
N THR A 309 15.07 -18.88 -32.47
CA THR A 309 16.39 -18.68 -33.12
C THR A 309 16.99 -17.33 -32.76
N TRP A 310 18.27 -17.33 -32.37
CA TRP A 310 19.02 -16.15 -31.93
C TRP A 310 20.16 -15.83 -32.90
N ASP A 311 20.39 -14.53 -33.11
CA ASP A 311 21.52 -14.01 -33.88
C ASP A 311 22.53 -13.34 -32.96
N LEU A 312 23.81 -13.68 -33.10
CA LEU A 312 24.88 -12.93 -32.45
C LEU A 312 25.04 -11.60 -33.19
N HIS A 313 24.64 -10.50 -32.55
CA HIS A 313 24.71 -9.17 -33.15
C HIS A 313 26.13 -8.59 -33.06
N CYS A 314 26.75 -8.67 -31.87
CA CYS A 314 28.15 -8.29 -31.70
C CYS A 314 28.79 -9.05 -30.52
N ARG A 315 30.12 -9.18 -30.59
CA ARG A 315 30.97 -9.77 -29.55
C ARG A 315 32.09 -8.80 -29.22
N ILE A 316 32.15 -8.35 -27.97
CA ILE A 316 33.23 -7.48 -27.47
C ILE A 316 34.25 -8.37 -26.77
N ASN A 317 35.48 -8.41 -27.28
CA ASN A 317 36.57 -9.14 -26.64
C ASN A 317 37.12 -8.33 -25.47
N LEU A 318 36.95 -8.82 -24.25
CA LEU A 318 37.36 -8.13 -23.03
C LEU A 318 38.80 -8.46 -22.60
N ASP A 319 39.44 -9.44 -23.25
CA ASP A 319 40.84 -9.81 -23.04
C ASP A 319 41.79 -9.10 -24.02
N ALA A 320 41.24 -8.47 -25.06
CA ALA A 320 42.01 -7.61 -25.93
C ALA A 320 42.51 -6.39 -25.14
N ALA A 321 43.78 -6.02 -25.31
CA ALA A 321 44.37 -4.80 -24.75
C ALA A 321 43.87 -3.53 -25.49
N SER A 322 42.55 -3.39 -25.63
CA SER A 322 41.90 -2.25 -26.25
C SER A 322 41.45 -1.24 -25.18
N PRO A 323 41.41 0.07 -25.51
CA PRO A 323 40.82 1.09 -24.65
C PRO A 323 39.37 0.76 -24.27
N ALA A 324 38.59 0.24 -25.23
CA ALA A 324 37.22 -0.22 -25.07
C ALA A 324 37.08 -1.32 -23.99
N ALA A 325 37.88 -2.38 -24.07
CA ALA A 325 37.87 -3.47 -23.10
C ALA A 325 38.27 -3.00 -21.70
N THR A 326 39.29 -2.12 -21.61
CA THR A 326 39.76 -1.55 -20.34
C THR A 326 38.67 -0.72 -19.66
N GLN A 327 37.96 0.12 -20.43
CA GLN A 327 36.89 0.96 -19.91
C GLN A 327 35.69 0.13 -19.42
N LEU A 328 35.29 -0.90 -20.18
CA LEU A 328 34.16 -1.75 -19.81
C LEU A 328 34.47 -2.71 -18.65
N ARG A 329 35.71 -3.24 -18.55
CA ARG A 329 36.18 -4.10 -17.44
C ARG A 329 36.15 -3.42 -16.06
N CYS A 330 36.17 -2.09 -16.03
CA CYS A 330 36.04 -1.30 -14.80
C CYS A 330 34.59 -1.20 -14.28
N SER A 331 33.63 -1.91 -14.89
CA SER A 331 32.20 -1.87 -14.55
C SER A 331 31.71 -3.18 -13.94
N THR A 332 30.70 -3.10 -13.08
CA THR A 332 30.11 -4.30 -12.46
C THR A 332 29.11 -5.00 -13.38
N SER A 333 28.46 -4.24 -14.27
CA SER A 333 27.58 -4.73 -15.32
C SER A 333 27.60 -3.74 -16.49
N VAL A 334 27.24 -4.18 -17.70
CA VAL A 334 27.04 -3.30 -18.85
C VAL A 334 25.68 -3.62 -19.42
N ILE A 335 24.86 -2.60 -19.70
CA ILE A 335 23.51 -2.80 -20.24
C ILE A 335 23.44 -2.19 -21.64
N PRO A 336 23.06 -2.97 -22.68
CA PRO A 336 22.73 -2.45 -23.99
C PRO A 336 21.45 -1.61 -23.89
N LEU A 337 21.51 -0.38 -24.40
CA LEU A 337 20.39 0.57 -24.34
C LEU A 337 19.72 0.78 -25.69
N ASP A 338 20.50 0.87 -26.77
CA ASP A 338 19.96 1.09 -28.12
C ASP A 338 20.98 0.70 -29.22
N ILE A 339 20.49 0.60 -30.46
CA ILE A 339 21.31 0.54 -31.67
C ILE A 339 21.22 1.89 -32.38
N VAL A 340 22.38 2.51 -32.61
CA VAL A 340 22.52 3.84 -33.22
C VAL A 340 23.19 3.74 -34.60
N ASP A 341 23.08 4.81 -35.39
CA ASP A 341 23.64 4.94 -36.75
C ASP A 341 23.23 3.80 -37.68
N ASP A 342 21.93 3.71 -37.95
CA ASP A 342 21.31 2.78 -38.91
C ASP A 342 21.55 1.29 -38.68
N GLY A 343 21.92 0.90 -37.46
CA GLY A 343 22.15 -0.51 -37.15
C GLY A 343 23.60 -0.84 -36.83
N ASN A 344 24.51 0.12 -37.01
CA ASN A 344 25.93 -0.16 -37.04
C ASN A 344 26.58 -0.08 -35.65
N ARG A 345 26.14 0.80 -34.76
CA ARG A 345 26.79 1.01 -33.46
C ARG A 345 25.84 0.71 -32.30
N VAL A 346 26.39 0.33 -31.14
CA VAL A 346 25.61 -0.05 -29.96
C VAL A 346 25.84 0.94 -28.83
N LEU A 347 24.77 1.52 -28.31
CA LEU A 347 24.81 2.35 -27.11
C LEU A 347 24.80 1.47 -25.86
N LEU A 348 25.87 1.58 -25.07
CA LEU A 348 26.11 0.82 -23.85
C LEU A 348 26.11 1.75 -22.64
N ARG A 349 25.56 1.24 -21.54
CA ARG A 349 25.69 1.86 -20.21
C ARG A 349 26.48 0.95 -19.28
N PRO A 350 27.75 1.28 -19.00
CA PRO A 350 28.51 0.63 -17.95
C PRO A 350 27.98 1.05 -16.56
N GLU A 351 27.73 0.09 -15.67
CA GLU A 351 27.32 0.33 -14.29
C GLU A 351 28.56 0.51 -13.39
N PRO A 352 28.63 1.59 -12.59
CA PRO A 352 29.83 1.92 -11.84
C PRO A 352 30.20 0.80 -10.86
N CYS A 353 31.51 0.54 -10.71
CA CYS A 353 32.01 -0.27 -9.59
C CYS A 353 31.72 0.42 -8.25
N ASN A 354 31.55 -0.38 -7.18
CA ASN A 354 31.38 0.10 -5.80
C ASN A 354 32.61 0.90 -5.33
N ILE A 355 32.76 2.15 -5.78
CA ILE A 355 33.84 3.06 -5.38
C ILE A 355 33.26 4.10 -4.41
N ARG A 356 34.02 4.44 -3.38
CA ARG A 356 33.70 5.47 -2.38
C ARG A 356 33.30 6.79 -3.06
N ARG A 357 32.44 7.57 -2.39
CA ARG A 357 31.75 8.83 -2.78
C ARG A 357 32.56 9.89 -3.55
N GLU A 358 33.87 9.77 -3.70
CA GLU A 358 34.76 10.87 -4.03
C GLU A 358 35.30 10.85 -5.47
N ASN A 359 35.10 9.78 -6.25
CA ASN A 359 35.47 9.73 -7.68
C ASN A 359 34.23 9.50 -8.57
N LEU A 360 33.49 10.57 -8.85
CA LEU A 360 32.26 10.57 -9.65
C LEU A 360 32.53 10.49 -11.17
N GLY A 361 32.83 9.29 -11.69
CA GLY A 361 32.68 8.94 -13.11
C GLY A 361 31.32 8.28 -13.41
N ALA A 362 30.25 8.69 -12.70
CA ALA A 362 29.14 7.80 -12.38
C ALA A 362 28.13 7.48 -13.51
N HIS A 363 28.26 8.05 -14.70
CA HIS A 363 27.41 7.73 -15.86
C HIS A 363 28.18 7.98 -17.14
N GLN A 364 29.02 7.03 -17.57
CA GLN A 364 29.53 7.05 -18.95
C GLN A 364 28.47 6.44 -19.86
N LEU A 365 28.15 7.13 -20.95
CA LEU A 365 27.37 6.57 -22.04
C LEU A 365 28.34 6.31 -23.18
N VAL A 366 28.48 5.04 -23.54
CA VAL A 366 29.51 4.61 -24.47
C VAL A 366 28.85 4.10 -25.74
N VAL A 367 29.25 4.63 -26.88
CA VAL A 367 28.90 4.07 -28.19
C VAL A 367 30.02 3.13 -28.61
N TYR A 368 29.69 1.86 -28.76
CA TYR A 368 30.58 0.84 -29.28
C TYR A 368 30.35 0.67 -30.78
N ASP A 369 31.42 0.69 -31.56
CA ASP A 369 31.40 0.37 -32.98
C ASP A 369 31.94 -1.06 -33.21
N PRO A 370 31.06 -2.03 -33.54
CA PRO A 370 31.44 -3.40 -33.84
C PRO A 370 32.33 -3.56 -35.09
N ALA A 371 32.37 -2.59 -36.01
CA ALA A 371 33.11 -2.71 -37.27
C ALA A 371 34.63 -2.57 -37.08
N ASN A 372 35.06 -1.65 -36.21
CA ASN A 372 36.46 -1.35 -35.90
C ASN A 372 36.84 -1.68 -34.45
N GLY A 373 35.85 -1.91 -33.56
CA GLY A 373 36.06 -2.15 -32.14
C GLY A 373 36.28 -0.88 -31.31
N ASP A 374 36.00 0.29 -31.88
CA ASP A 374 36.19 1.58 -31.21
C ASP A 374 35.07 1.86 -30.20
N VAL A 375 35.41 2.68 -29.21
CA VAL A 375 34.51 3.14 -28.14
C VAL A 375 34.57 4.65 -28.06
N GLU A 376 33.42 5.29 -28.20
CA GLU A 376 33.24 6.74 -28.09
C GLU A 376 32.46 7.07 -26.81
N ASP A 377 33.02 7.90 -25.93
CA ASP A 377 32.32 8.40 -24.74
C ASP A 377 31.51 9.65 -25.15
N LEU A 378 30.18 9.50 -25.21
CA LEU A 378 29.26 10.56 -25.62
C LEU A 378 29.25 11.77 -24.67
N LEU A 379 29.87 11.66 -23.50
CA LEU A 379 29.86 12.70 -22.47
C LEU A 379 31.24 13.35 -22.27
N ALA A 380 32.25 12.97 -23.06
CA ALA A 380 33.63 13.47 -22.96
C ALA A 380 33.80 14.97 -23.30
N GLU A 381 32.92 15.57 -24.12
CA GLU A 381 32.98 16.99 -24.51
C GLU A 381 32.43 17.98 -23.45
N GLY A 382 32.47 17.63 -22.17
CA GLY A 382 32.08 18.51 -21.07
C GLY A 382 30.58 18.53 -20.72
N SER A 383 29.75 17.72 -21.38
CA SER A 383 28.37 17.44 -20.96
C SER A 383 28.32 16.34 -19.88
N MET A 384 29.04 16.51 -18.76
CA MET A 384 28.86 15.60 -17.64
C MET A 384 27.42 15.70 -17.10
N ILE A 385 26.78 14.56 -16.83
CA ILE A 385 25.56 14.50 -16.01
C ILE A 385 25.99 14.76 -14.55
N THR A 386 26.21 16.02 -14.17
CA THR A 386 26.88 16.40 -12.90
C THR A 386 26.02 16.36 -11.64
N HIS A 387 24.78 15.87 -11.70
CA HIS A 387 23.92 15.93 -10.52
C HIS A 387 24.30 14.83 -9.51
N HIS A 388 24.83 15.23 -8.35
CA HIS A 388 25.27 14.38 -7.24
C HIS A 388 24.26 13.32 -6.76
N THR A 389 22.96 13.54 -6.99
CA THR A 389 21.87 12.58 -6.71
C THR A 389 21.76 11.44 -7.73
N MET A 390 22.60 11.43 -8.79
CA MET A 390 22.54 10.46 -9.89
C MET A 390 23.29 9.14 -9.65
N THR A 391 24.18 9.06 -8.65
CA THR A 391 25.17 7.98 -8.47
C THR A 391 24.63 6.53 -8.39
N ARG A 392 23.32 6.32 -8.24
CA ARG A 392 22.64 5.01 -8.22
C ARG A 392 21.39 4.91 -9.13
N ARG A 393 21.15 5.89 -10.02
CA ARG A 393 19.88 6.02 -10.74
C ARG A 393 19.76 5.01 -11.91
N PRO A 394 18.71 4.17 -11.97
CA PRO A 394 18.47 3.33 -13.13
C PRO A 394 18.03 4.21 -14.31
N ALA A 395 18.82 4.22 -15.38
CA ALA A 395 18.39 4.75 -16.68
C ALA A 395 17.56 3.71 -17.45
N ALA A 396 16.51 4.15 -18.12
CA ALA A 396 15.76 3.34 -19.07
C ALA A 396 15.59 4.11 -20.38
N PRO A 397 15.56 3.41 -21.54
CA PRO A 397 15.21 4.06 -22.80
C PRO A 397 13.82 4.72 -22.71
N TYR A 398 13.65 5.85 -23.37
CA TYR A 398 12.44 6.65 -23.38
C TYR A 398 11.92 6.78 -24.80
N GLU A 399 10.63 6.46 -24.96
CA GLU A 399 9.88 6.73 -26.18
C GLU A 399 8.91 7.87 -25.89
N GLU A 400 8.96 8.92 -26.70
CA GLU A 400 8.03 10.03 -26.60
C GLU A 400 6.64 9.57 -27.03
N SER A 401 5.65 9.71 -26.14
CA SER A 401 4.36 9.04 -26.32
C SER A 401 3.18 9.84 -25.75
N LEU A 402 2.08 9.83 -26.52
CA LEU A 402 0.77 10.36 -26.13
C LEU A 402 -0.18 9.30 -25.56
N GLU A 403 0.31 8.07 -25.36
CA GLU A 403 -0.46 6.97 -24.80
C GLU A 403 -1.05 7.32 -23.44
N SER A 404 -2.31 6.97 -23.25
CA SER A 404 -2.99 7.19 -21.98
C SER A 404 -2.61 6.10 -20.99
N THR A 405 -2.39 6.48 -19.73
CA THR A 405 -2.28 5.53 -18.61
C THR A 405 -3.63 4.90 -18.23
N GLY A 406 -4.71 5.25 -18.93
CA GLY A 406 -6.08 4.80 -18.68
C GLY A 406 -6.77 5.55 -17.53
N ARG A 407 -8.09 5.38 -17.41
CA ARG A 407 -8.86 5.94 -16.30
C ARG A 407 -8.57 5.19 -14.99
N PRO A 408 -8.78 5.83 -13.82
CA PRO A 408 -8.82 5.12 -12.54
C PRO A 408 -9.75 3.90 -12.62
N HIS A 409 -9.32 2.78 -12.06
CA HIS A 409 -10.05 1.52 -12.18
C HIS A 409 -11.47 1.59 -11.58
N GLU A 410 -11.68 2.40 -10.54
CA GLU A 410 -13.01 2.63 -9.97
C GLU A 410 -13.94 3.35 -10.95
N ASP A 411 -13.46 4.36 -11.68
CA ASP A 411 -14.26 5.06 -12.68
C ASP A 411 -14.71 4.11 -13.79
N ILE A 412 -13.86 3.15 -14.15
CA ILE A 412 -14.20 2.09 -15.10
C ILE A 412 -15.30 1.18 -14.53
N ILE A 413 -15.14 0.70 -13.29
CA ILE A 413 -16.11 -0.17 -12.61
C ILE A 413 -17.50 0.48 -12.54
N PHE A 414 -17.57 1.78 -12.22
CA PHE A 414 -18.81 2.54 -12.08
C PHE A 414 -19.23 3.31 -13.34
N SER A 415 -18.60 3.07 -14.48
CA SER A 415 -18.91 3.78 -15.73
C SER A 415 -20.30 3.45 -16.28
N SER A 416 -20.81 2.23 -16.04
CA SER A 416 -22.13 1.80 -16.51
C SER A 416 -23.25 2.10 -15.51
N THR A 417 -24.42 2.48 -16.00
CA THR A 417 -25.62 2.66 -15.17
C THR A 417 -25.99 1.40 -14.41
N SER A 418 -25.81 0.22 -15.01
CA SER A 418 -26.06 -1.07 -14.37
C SER A 418 -25.17 -1.32 -13.15
N SER A 419 -23.86 -1.01 -13.24
CA SER A 419 -22.95 -1.09 -12.10
C SER A 419 -23.34 -0.14 -10.97
N GLN A 420 -23.76 1.09 -11.33
CA GLN A 420 -24.19 2.08 -10.35
C GLN A 420 -25.46 1.63 -9.62
N VAL A 421 -26.48 1.15 -10.34
CA VAL A 421 -27.72 0.62 -9.73
C VAL A 421 -27.43 -0.61 -8.86
N LEU A 422 -26.59 -1.53 -9.34
CA LEU A 422 -26.19 -2.70 -8.57
C LEU A 422 -25.50 -2.30 -7.25
N ALA A 423 -24.62 -1.29 -7.27
CA ALA A 423 -24.00 -0.76 -6.06
C ALA A 423 -25.04 -0.19 -5.08
N GLN A 424 -26.10 0.45 -5.57
CA GLN A 424 -27.20 0.96 -4.74
C GLN A 424 -28.01 -0.16 -4.06
N VAL A 425 -28.11 -1.33 -4.69
CA VAL A 425 -28.75 -2.53 -4.12
C VAL A 425 -27.82 -3.19 -3.11
N LEU A 426 -26.57 -3.47 -3.52
CA LEU A 426 -25.59 -4.17 -2.69
C LEU A 426 -25.29 -3.42 -1.39
N ARG A 427 -25.23 -2.08 -1.40
CA ARG A 427 -24.93 -1.30 -0.19
C ARG A 427 -25.94 -1.49 0.96
N ARG A 428 -27.13 -2.02 0.68
CA ARG A 428 -28.18 -2.31 1.68
C ARG A 428 -27.98 -3.65 2.38
N LEU A 429 -27.02 -4.46 1.93
CA LEU A 429 -26.76 -5.78 2.48
C LEU A 429 -25.69 -5.73 3.56
N PRO A 430 -25.75 -6.61 4.57
CA PRO A 430 -24.71 -6.73 5.57
C PRO A 430 -23.33 -7.10 5.00
N ALA A 431 -22.25 -6.59 5.60
CA ALA A 431 -20.88 -6.80 5.10
C ALA A 431 -20.52 -8.30 4.98
N ARG A 432 -20.99 -9.14 5.90
CA ARG A 432 -20.79 -10.60 5.86
C ARG A 432 -21.47 -11.26 4.66
N ILE A 433 -22.64 -10.78 4.25
CA ILE A 433 -23.33 -11.27 3.04
C ILE A 433 -22.58 -10.80 1.80
N LEU A 434 -22.19 -9.52 1.77
CA LEU A 434 -21.38 -8.96 0.69
C LEU A 434 -20.08 -9.74 0.48
N GLY A 435 -19.44 -10.18 1.57
CA GLY A 435 -18.27 -11.08 1.51
C GLY A 435 -18.52 -12.36 0.71
N ARG A 436 -19.70 -12.99 0.85
CA ARG A 436 -20.10 -14.18 0.07
C ARG A 436 -20.44 -13.84 -1.39
N LEU A 437 -21.04 -12.67 -1.62
CA LEU A 437 -21.44 -12.22 -2.94
C LEU A 437 -20.26 -11.86 -3.87
N LYS A 438 -19.06 -11.68 -3.31
CA LYS A 438 -17.81 -11.60 -4.10
C LYS A 438 -17.58 -12.81 -5.02
N CYS A 439 -18.22 -13.95 -4.75
CA CYS A 439 -18.08 -15.17 -5.54
C CYS A 439 -19.06 -15.25 -6.73
N VAL A 440 -20.03 -14.33 -6.85
CA VAL A 440 -21.07 -14.37 -7.89
C VAL A 440 -20.48 -14.12 -9.28
N CYS A 441 -19.82 -12.97 -9.45
CA CYS A 441 -19.10 -12.65 -10.68
C CYS A 441 -18.00 -11.61 -10.43
N ARG A 442 -17.12 -11.41 -11.41
CA ARG A 442 -15.98 -10.47 -11.30
C ARG A 442 -16.42 -9.03 -11.12
N THR A 443 -17.51 -8.60 -11.77
CA THR A 443 -18.06 -7.24 -11.62
C THR A 443 -18.56 -6.98 -10.21
N TRP A 444 -19.31 -7.93 -9.63
CA TRP A 444 -19.80 -7.79 -8.25
C TRP A 444 -18.65 -7.73 -7.26
N ARG A 445 -17.66 -8.61 -7.44
CA ARG A 445 -16.42 -8.57 -6.68
C ARG A 445 -15.75 -7.20 -6.80
N ALA A 446 -15.47 -6.73 -8.02
CA ALA A 446 -14.80 -5.45 -8.25
C ALA A 446 -15.54 -4.27 -7.60
N ILE A 447 -16.87 -4.24 -7.67
CA ILE A 447 -17.70 -3.25 -6.96
C ILE A 447 -17.51 -3.38 -5.44
N ILE A 448 -17.70 -4.57 -4.87
CA ILE A 448 -17.65 -4.78 -3.41
C ILE A 448 -16.25 -4.51 -2.84
N GLU A 449 -15.21 -4.77 -3.62
CA GLU A 449 -13.81 -4.58 -3.22
C GLU A 449 -13.29 -3.16 -3.46
N SER A 450 -14.04 -2.32 -4.18
CA SER A 450 -13.69 -0.92 -4.45
C SER A 450 -13.78 -0.04 -3.20
N GLY A 451 -12.83 0.88 -3.04
CA GLY A 451 -12.82 1.89 -1.99
C GLY A 451 -14.07 2.79 -2.03
N ARG A 452 -14.50 3.21 -3.23
CA ARG A 452 -15.73 3.98 -3.43
C ARG A 452 -16.98 3.25 -2.91
N PHE A 453 -17.13 1.96 -3.19
CA PHE A 453 -18.26 1.18 -2.66
C PHE A 453 -18.16 0.98 -1.15
N ILE A 454 -16.97 0.69 -0.63
CA ILE A 454 -16.75 0.53 0.81
C ILE A 454 -17.20 1.78 1.57
N ARG A 455 -16.87 2.98 1.06
CA ARG A 455 -17.34 4.26 1.62
C ARG A 455 -18.88 4.38 1.53
N LEU A 456 -19.46 4.11 0.35
CA LEU A 456 -20.91 4.17 0.16
C LEU A 456 -21.69 3.20 1.06
N HIS A 457 -21.12 2.02 1.32
CA HIS A 457 -21.66 1.03 2.24
C HIS A 457 -21.56 1.54 3.68
N TYR A 458 -20.39 2.02 4.10
CA TYR A 458 -20.17 2.58 5.44
C TYR A 458 -21.10 3.76 5.76
N GLU A 459 -21.26 4.71 4.83
CA GLU A 459 -22.18 5.86 4.99
C GLU A 459 -23.66 5.42 5.11
N HIS A 460 -24.00 4.24 4.56
CA HIS A 460 -25.34 3.67 4.65
C HIS A 460 -25.54 2.90 5.97
N THR A 461 -24.57 2.09 6.38
CA THR A 461 -24.65 1.26 7.61
C THR A 461 -24.44 2.07 8.88
N GLY A 462 -23.69 3.17 8.84
CA GLY A 462 -23.55 4.11 9.96
C GLY A 462 -24.86 4.76 10.44
N ARG A 463 -25.98 4.51 9.74
CA ARG A 463 -27.34 4.90 10.14
C ARG A 463 -28.11 3.79 10.88
N SER A 464 -27.55 2.60 11.01
CA SER A 464 -28.16 1.41 11.60
C SER A 464 -27.42 1.02 12.88
N THR A 465 -28.08 1.10 14.03
CA THR A 465 -27.57 0.88 15.40
C THR A 465 -27.22 -0.58 15.74
N LEU A 466 -27.12 -1.48 14.75
CA LEU A 466 -26.82 -2.90 14.95
C LEU A 466 -25.32 -3.14 15.11
N ALA A 467 -24.75 -2.48 16.11
CA ALA A 467 -23.40 -2.71 16.54
C ALA A 467 -23.34 -4.10 17.19
N ARG A 468 -22.65 -5.05 16.57
CA ARG A 468 -22.60 -6.43 17.05
C ARG A 468 -21.46 -6.57 18.03
N VAL A 469 -21.75 -7.11 19.21
CA VAL A 469 -20.69 -7.53 20.14
C VAL A 469 -19.99 -8.72 19.50
N VAL A 470 -18.73 -8.52 19.15
CA VAL A 470 -17.86 -9.58 18.66
C VAL A 470 -16.94 -10.01 19.79
N LEU A 471 -16.97 -11.31 20.08
CA LEU A 471 -16.05 -11.95 21.00
C LEU A 471 -14.82 -12.42 20.23
N SER A 472 -13.63 -12.33 20.83
CA SER A 472 -12.38 -12.90 20.28
C SER A 472 -11.67 -13.84 21.27
N SER A 473 -11.06 -14.92 20.74
CA SER A 473 -10.25 -15.88 21.50
C SER A 473 -8.95 -16.26 20.79
N MET A 474 -7.93 -16.52 21.62
CA MET A 474 -6.54 -16.90 21.34
C MET A 474 -5.76 -16.06 20.31
N PRO A 475 -4.51 -15.67 20.61
CA PRO A 475 -3.70 -14.80 19.75
C PRO A 475 -3.13 -15.48 18.48
N TYR A 476 -3.41 -16.76 18.24
CA TYR A 476 -2.87 -17.52 17.11
C TYR A 476 -3.85 -17.71 15.94
N ASP A 477 -5.17 -17.78 16.23
CA ASP A 477 -6.21 -18.04 15.21
C ASP A 477 -7.33 -16.97 15.20
N TRP A 478 -7.20 -15.89 15.99
CA TRP A 478 -8.14 -14.75 16.14
C TRP A 478 -9.54 -15.01 15.58
N GLN A 479 -10.32 -15.83 16.30
CA GLN A 479 -11.67 -16.15 15.87
C GLN A 479 -12.62 -15.07 16.36
N PHE A 480 -13.40 -14.50 15.44
CA PHE A 480 -14.42 -13.50 15.74
C PHE A 480 -15.81 -14.14 15.65
N ALA A 481 -16.57 -14.04 16.73
CA ALA A 481 -17.94 -14.54 16.78
C ALA A 481 -18.89 -13.47 17.31
N SER A 482 -20.04 -13.28 16.67
CA SER A 482 -21.11 -12.44 17.21
C SER A 482 -21.67 -13.04 18.49
N LEU A 483 -22.04 -12.18 19.45
CA LEU A 483 -22.65 -12.59 20.72
C LEU A 483 -23.85 -13.53 20.50
N ASP A 484 -24.74 -13.24 19.55
CA ASP A 484 -25.87 -14.12 19.21
C ASP A 484 -25.44 -15.52 18.80
N SER A 485 -24.32 -15.65 18.09
CA SER A 485 -23.78 -16.97 17.72
C SER A 485 -23.23 -17.71 18.93
N CYS A 486 -22.57 -17.01 19.84
CA CYS A 486 -22.07 -17.61 21.09
C CYS A 486 -23.20 -18.00 22.04
N LEU A 487 -24.30 -17.24 22.08
CA LEU A 487 -25.48 -17.59 22.89
C LEU A 487 -26.21 -18.84 22.36
N ASN A 488 -26.18 -19.06 21.05
CA ASN A 488 -26.85 -20.19 20.41
C ASN A 488 -25.94 -21.43 20.20
N ASP A 489 -24.62 -21.28 20.28
CA ASP A 489 -23.63 -22.36 20.11
C ASP A 489 -22.70 -22.45 21.34
N LEU A 490 -23.01 -23.38 22.24
CA LEU A 490 -22.23 -23.65 23.45
C LEU A 490 -20.78 -24.07 23.15
N LYS A 491 -20.54 -24.79 22.05
CA LYS A 491 -19.19 -25.24 21.68
C LYS A 491 -18.33 -24.05 21.27
N LEU A 492 -18.90 -23.14 20.49
CA LEU A 492 -18.28 -21.87 20.15
C LEU A 492 -18.01 -21.04 21.41
N ALA A 493 -18.99 -20.89 22.30
CA ALA A 493 -18.84 -20.13 23.55
C ALA A 493 -17.69 -20.63 24.44
N CYS A 494 -17.50 -21.95 24.57
CA CYS A 494 -16.38 -22.52 25.32
C CYS A 494 -15.02 -22.23 24.66
N GLN A 495 -14.95 -22.22 23.33
CA GLN A 495 -13.73 -21.85 22.61
C GLN A 495 -13.37 -20.37 22.80
N MET A 496 -14.34 -19.51 23.12
CA MET A 496 -14.11 -18.07 23.30
C MET A 496 -13.42 -17.67 24.62
N ARG A 497 -13.31 -18.57 25.62
CA ARG A 497 -12.87 -18.26 27.01
C ARG A 497 -11.38 -18.50 27.31
N GLN A 498 -10.49 -18.39 26.34
CA GLN A 498 -9.12 -18.93 26.47
C GLN A 498 -8.01 -17.92 26.84
N LEU A 499 -8.31 -16.62 26.99
CA LEU A 499 -7.26 -15.65 27.25
C LEU A 499 -6.80 -15.68 28.71
N HIS A 500 -5.50 -15.90 28.93
CA HIS A 500 -4.92 -15.88 30.28
C HIS A 500 -4.85 -14.47 30.90
N ARG A 501 -4.97 -13.40 30.09
CA ARG A 501 -4.98 -12.00 30.54
C ARG A 501 -5.96 -11.18 29.71
N ARG A 502 -6.45 -10.08 30.28
CA ARG A 502 -7.26 -9.08 29.56
C ARG A 502 -6.42 -8.43 28.45
N VAL A 503 -7.01 -8.29 27.27
CA VAL A 503 -6.40 -7.60 26.12
C VAL A 503 -6.93 -6.18 26.07
N VAL A 504 -6.04 -5.19 25.88
CA VAL A 504 -6.41 -3.79 25.70
C VAL A 504 -6.49 -3.52 24.19
N SER A 505 -7.64 -3.06 23.71
CA SER A 505 -7.84 -2.63 22.32
C SER A 505 -8.34 -1.19 22.28
N SER A 506 -8.13 -0.52 21.15
CA SER A 506 -8.93 0.68 20.89
C SER A 506 -10.40 0.28 20.67
N LYS A 507 -11.32 1.25 20.78
CA LYS A 507 -12.62 1.10 20.11
C LYS A 507 -12.42 0.97 18.59
N PRO A 508 -13.32 0.30 17.87
CA PRO A 508 -13.26 0.28 16.43
C PRO A 508 -13.37 1.68 15.83
N CYS A 509 -12.64 1.90 14.76
CA CYS A 509 -12.69 3.11 13.96
C CYS A 509 -13.06 2.69 12.54
N HIS A 510 -14.25 3.08 12.08
CA HIS A 510 -14.84 2.65 10.79
C HIS A 510 -14.87 1.11 10.61
N GLY A 511 -15.17 0.39 11.69
CA GLY A 511 -15.14 -1.07 11.77
C GLY A 511 -13.75 -1.73 11.80
N LEU A 512 -12.66 -0.96 11.76
CA LEU A 512 -11.31 -1.49 12.03
C LEU A 512 -11.02 -1.47 13.52
N LEU A 513 -10.47 -2.58 14.02
CA LEU A 513 -10.09 -2.77 15.41
C LEU A 513 -8.58 -2.93 15.51
N LEU A 514 -7.95 -2.17 16.40
CA LEU A 514 -6.55 -2.35 16.77
C LEU A 514 -6.41 -3.15 18.04
N ILE A 515 -5.58 -4.19 17.97
CA ILE A 515 -5.25 -5.07 19.08
C ILE A 515 -3.74 -5.00 19.32
N ALA A 516 -3.35 -4.61 20.53
CA ALA A 516 -1.95 -4.56 20.94
C ALA A 516 -1.67 -5.66 21.97
N HIS A 517 -0.59 -6.41 21.78
CA HIS A 517 -0.15 -7.44 22.73
C HIS A 517 1.37 -7.42 22.92
N ASN A 518 1.82 -7.49 24.17
CA ASN A 518 3.24 -7.38 24.55
C ASN A 518 4.14 -8.41 23.86
N SER A 519 3.64 -9.63 23.61
CA SER A 519 4.39 -10.71 22.96
C SER A 519 4.23 -10.77 21.44
N TYR A 520 3.24 -10.09 20.84
CA TYR A 520 2.85 -10.31 19.44
C TYR A 520 2.72 -9.04 18.61
N GLY A 521 2.98 -7.87 19.18
CA GLY A 521 2.96 -6.58 18.46
C GLY A 521 1.56 -5.99 18.29
N VAL A 522 1.40 -5.16 17.26
CA VAL A 522 0.16 -4.46 16.91
C VAL A 522 -0.47 -5.08 15.68
N HIS A 523 -1.72 -5.52 15.81
CA HIS A 523 -2.54 -6.05 14.73
C HIS A 523 -3.73 -5.11 14.50
N VAL A 524 -4.08 -4.90 13.23
CA VAL A 524 -5.34 -4.23 12.87
C VAL A 524 -6.18 -5.22 12.08
N CYS A 525 -7.46 -5.32 12.43
CA CYS A 525 -8.39 -6.27 11.83
C CYS A 525 -9.75 -5.65 11.61
N ASN A 526 -10.53 -6.23 10.70
CA ASN A 526 -11.96 -6.01 10.60
C ASN A 526 -12.66 -7.29 11.12
N PRO A 527 -13.23 -7.27 12.33
CA PRO A 527 -13.85 -8.44 12.95
C PRO A 527 -15.05 -9.01 12.18
N VAL A 528 -15.74 -8.19 11.37
CA VAL A 528 -16.93 -8.60 10.61
C VAL A 528 -16.54 -9.39 9.36
N THR A 529 -15.48 -8.96 8.68
CA THR A 529 -14.96 -9.63 7.48
C THR A 529 -13.93 -10.72 7.80
N GLY A 530 -13.35 -10.69 9.00
CA GLY A 530 -12.23 -11.55 9.39
C GLY A 530 -10.89 -11.13 8.78
N ALA A 531 -10.83 -10.03 8.03
CA ALA A 531 -9.58 -9.53 7.44
C ALA A 531 -8.66 -9.00 8.55
N GLN A 532 -7.38 -9.35 8.52
CA GLN A 532 -6.40 -8.96 9.54
C GLN A 532 -5.03 -8.69 8.92
N VAL A 533 -4.28 -7.77 9.53
CA VAL A 533 -2.94 -7.39 9.11
C VAL A 533 -2.06 -7.18 10.33
N PHE A 534 -0.93 -7.87 10.34
CA PHE A 534 0.15 -7.55 11.26
C PHE A 534 0.81 -6.26 10.82
N HIS A 535 0.82 -5.30 11.73
CA HIS A 535 1.13 -3.94 11.37
C HIS A 535 2.56 -3.63 11.81
N CYS A 536 2.89 -3.72 13.10
CA CYS A 536 4.28 -3.59 13.55
C CYS A 536 4.58 -4.46 14.76
N SER A 537 5.85 -4.84 14.89
CA SER A 537 6.41 -5.15 16.19
C SER A 537 6.42 -3.86 16.98
N LEU A 538 5.86 -3.88 18.18
CA LEU A 538 6.08 -2.79 19.11
C LEU A 538 7.60 -2.64 19.31
N PRO A 539 8.17 -1.42 19.36
CA PRO A 539 9.62 -1.17 19.40
C PRO A 539 10.27 -1.55 20.76
N PHE A 540 9.70 -2.55 21.41
CA PHE A 540 9.94 -2.89 22.79
C PHE A 540 10.96 -4.03 22.85
N LYS A 541 12.25 -3.67 22.84
CA LYS A 541 13.26 -4.62 23.34
C LYS A 541 12.90 -4.91 24.80
N GLN A 542 12.74 -6.18 25.16
CA GLN A 542 12.66 -6.57 26.56
C GLN A 542 13.95 -6.06 27.24
N PRO A 543 13.85 -5.14 28.23
CA PRO A 543 14.97 -4.90 29.11
C PRO A 543 15.24 -6.21 29.86
N SER A 544 16.50 -6.51 30.10
CA SER A 544 16.94 -7.66 30.91
C SER A 544 16.39 -7.61 32.35
N ASP A 545 15.81 -6.50 32.78
CA ASP A 545 15.18 -6.33 34.08
C ASP A 545 13.65 -6.50 34.02
N ALA A 546 13.18 -7.53 34.73
CA ALA A 546 11.78 -7.92 34.85
C ALA A 546 10.83 -6.83 35.44
N ALA A 547 11.35 -5.68 35.90
CA ALA A 547 10.57 -4.61 36.51
C ALA A 547 9.94 -3.61 35.51
N ALA A 548 10.37 -3.58 34.24
CA ALA A 548 9.94 -2.59 33.24
C ALA A 548 8.90 -3.15 32.22
N ALA A 549 7.90 -3.88 32.70
CA ALA A 549 7.07 -4.76 31.87
C ALA A 549 6.01 -4.11 30.93
N HIS A 550 5.93 -2.78 30.78
CA HIS A 550 4.93 -2.12 29.90
C HIS A 550 5.48 -0.87 29.19
N PRO A 551 5.80 -0.93 27.89
CA PRO A 551 6.70 0.06 27.28
C PRO A 551 5.99 1.13 26.45
N GLY A 552 4.65 1.20 26.45
CA GLY A 552 3.89 2.24 25.76
C GLY A 552 2.39 1.96 25.62
N CYS A 553 1.68 2.88 24.95
CA CYS A 553 0.27 2.76 24.55
C CYS A 553 0.14 2.89 23.04
N VAL A 554 -0.88 2.25 22.47
CA VAL A 554 -1.18 2.37 21.04
C VAL A 554 -2.67 2.60 20.87
N GLY A 555 -3.04 3.46 19.92
CA GLY A 555 -4.43 3.68 19.57
C GLY A 555 -4.64 3.81 18.06
N LEU A 556 -5.83 3.42 17.62
CA LEU A 556 -6.29 3.59 16.25
C LEU A 556 -7.15 4.86 16.18
N GLY A 557 -6.88 5.69 15.19
CA GLY A 557 -7.69 6.86 14.88
C GLY A 557 -7.81 7.07 13.38
N TYR A 558 -8.47 8.15 13.01
CA TYR A 558 -8.68 8.53 11.62
C TYR A 558 -8.34 10.00 11.39
N ASP A 559 -7.47 10.25 10.42
CA ASP A 559 -7.12 11.58 9.94
C ASP A 559 -8.21 12.04 8.96
N LEU A 560 -9.05 12.97 9.41
CA LEU A 560 -10.16 13.50 8.61
C LEU A 560 -9.69 14.31 7.40
N LEU A 561 -8.50 14.93 7.45
CA LEU A 561 -7.96 15.72 6.35
C LEU A 561 -7.44 14.81 5.24
N ARG A 562 -6.83 13.70 5.61
CA ARG A 562 -6.25 12.71 4.68
C ARG A 562 -7.19 11.56 4.35
N GLU A 563 -8.33 11.49 5.02
CA GLU A 563 -9.30 10.39 4.93
C GLU A 563 -8.66 9.00 5.14
N GLU A 564 -7.70 8.89 6.07
CA GLU A 564 -6.97 7.64 6.30
C GLU A 564 -6.89 7.23 7.78
N HIS A 565 -6.86 5.91 8.00
CA HIS A 565 -6.65 5.34 9.32
C HIS A 565 -5.17 5.47 9.72
N ILE A 566 -4.95 5.86 10.96
CA ILE A 566 -3.61 6.00 11.53
C ILE A 566 -3.51 5.30 12.88
N ILE A 567 -2.29 4.85 13.17
CA ILE A 567 -1.91 4.26 14.44
C ILE A 567 -1.05 5.29 15.17
N VAL A 568 -1.50 5.72 16.35
CA VAL A 568 -0.72 6.59 17.22
C VAL A 568 -0.04 5.73 18.29
N VAL A 569 1.29 5.80 18.36
CA VAL A 569 2.12 5.05 19.31
C VAL A 569 2.76 6.02 20.28
N LEU A 570 2.46 5.86 21.57
CA LEU A 570 3.11 6.54 22.68
C LEU A 570 4.06 5.54 23.36
N ALA A 571 5.37 5.76 23.25
CA ALA A 571 6.38 4.81 23.76
C ALA A 571 7.19 5.43 24.89
N TYR A 572 7.29 4.72 26.03
CA TYR A 572 8.17 5.08 27.12
C TYR A 572 9.61 4.67 26.81
N LYS A 573 10.54 5.64 26.88
CA LYS A 573 11.98 5.38 26.86
C LYS A 573 12.53 5.06 28.25
N SER A 574 12.02 5.74 29.25
CA SER A 574 12.35 5.53 30.66
C SER A 574 11.14 5.87 31.52
N ARG A 575 10.99 5.15 32.63
CA ARG A 575 9.88 5.31 33.56
C ARG A 575 10.34 4.87 34.95
N ASN A 576 10.48 5.82 35.86
CA ASN A 576 10.90 5.54 37.23
C ASN A 576 9.90 6.19 38.19
N PHE A 577 9.11 5.34 38.86
CA PHE A 577 8.06 5.79 39.78
C PHE A 577 8.62 6.38 41.08
N ASP A 578 9.78 5.92 41.53
CA ASP A 578 10.38 6.36 42.79
C ASP A 578 10.91 7.80 42.68
N THR A 579 11.53 8.11 41.53
CA THR A 579 12.06 9.45 41.23
C THR A 579 11.03 10.40 40.60
N GLY A 580 9.87 9.88 40.19
CA GLY A 580 8.89 10.63 39.39
C GLY A 580 9.38 11.00 37.98
N SER A 581 10.50 10.45 37.52
CA SER A 581 11.08 10.78 36.20
C SER A 581 10.53 9.86 35.10
N TYR A 582 10.29 10.44 33.92
CA TYR A 582 9.85 9.69 32.74
C TYR A 582 10.36 10.33 31.45
N SER A 583 10.44 9.54 30.39
CA SER A 583 10.67 9.99 29.03
C SER A 583 9.76 9.23 28.08
N MET A 584 9.06 9.96 27.22
CA MET A 584 8.09 9.40 26.29
C MET A 584 8.20 10.03 24.89
N GLU A 585 8.00 9.22 23.86
CA GLU A 585 7.93 9.65 22.47
C GLU A 585 6.55 9.35 21.87
N CYS A 586 6.15 10.18 20.91
CA CYS A 586 4.99 9.91 20.07
C CYS A 586 5.44 9.66 18.62
N SER A 587 4.82 8.68 17.99
CA SER A 587 4.89 8.50 16.54
C SER A 587 3.52 8.19 15.97
N ILE A 588 3.25 8.76 14.80
CA ILE A 588 2.10 8.42 13.98
C ILE A 588 2.57 7.47 12.90
N ARG A 589 1.79 6.42 12.68
CA ARG A 589 2.00 5.52 11.57
C ARG A 589 0.75 5.39 10.73
N ARG A 590 0.88 5.64 9.44
CA ARG A 590 -0.21 5.49 8.49
C ARG A 590 -0.43 4.01 8.19
N ILE A 591 -1.69 3.58 8.16
CA ILE A 591 -2.02 2.20 7.82
C ILE A 591 -1.74 1.92 6.35
N THR A 592 -1.97 2.90 5.49
CA THR A 592 -1.88 2.78 4.03
C THR A 592 -0.46 2.40 3.58
N ASP A 593 0.55 3.20 3.92
CA ASP A 593 1.93 2.99 3.47
C ASP A 593 2.90 2.54 4.57
N CYS A 594 2.38 2.25 5.77
CA CYS A 594 3.15 1.87 6.97
C CYS A 594 4.22 2.90 7.38
N MET A 595 4.20 4.12 6.82
CA MET A 595 5.18 5.15 7.09
C MET A 595 5.03 5.66 8.51
N THR A 596 6.14 5.66 9.25
CA THR A 596 6.17 6.12 10.64
C THR A 596 6.82 7.49 10.71
N LYS A 597 6.10 8.45 11.29
CA LYS A 597 6.56 9.80 11.53
C LYS A 597 6.65 10.04 13.04
N LYS A 598 7.80 10.49 13.53
CA LYS A 598 7.92 10.97 14.91
C LYS A 598 7.26 12.34 15.04
N VAL A 599 6.54 12.55 16.14
CA VAL A 599 5.87 13.81 16.45
C VAL A 599 6.64 14.54 17.53
N ALA A 600 6.85 15.83 17.32
CA ALA A 600 7.46 16.74 18.28
C ALA A 600 6.52 17.94 18.55
N PRO A 601 6.48 18.48 19.78
CA PRO A 601 7.23 18.05 20.97
C PRO A 601 6.75 16.71 21.55
N SER A 602 7.53 16.10 22.44
CA SER A 602 7.11 14.92 23.20
C SER A 602 5.82 15.18 24.00
N PRO A 603 5.03 14.14 24.32
CA PRO A 603 3.77 14.36 25.02
C PRO A 603 4.00 15.00 26.40
N PRO A 604 3.17 15.99 26.79
CA PRO A 604 3.39 16.83 27.97
C PRO A 604 3.14 16.13 29.32
N ILE A 605 2.40 15.01 29.32
CA ILE A 605 2.12 14.22 30.52
C ILE A 605 2.27 12.71 30.23
N PRO A 606 2.64 11.88 31.22
CA PRO A 606 2.69 10.44 31.08
C PRO A 606 1.27 9.85 31.02
N VAL A 607 1.11 8.72 30.33
CA VAL A 607 -0.19 8.04 30.14
C VAL A 607 -0.23 6.65 30.78
N THR A 608 -1.40 6.25 31.24
CA THR A 608 -1.64 4.91 31.77
C THR A 608 -1.67 3.87 30.66
N VAL A 609 -0.91 2.78 30.82
CA VAL A 609 -0.63 1.76 29.77
C VAL A 609 -1.63 0.61 29.69
N ASP A 610 -2.45 0.43 30.72
CA ASP A 610 -3.41 -0.66 30.84
C ASP A 610 -4.87 -0.19 30.69
N VAL A 611 -5.05 1.01 30.11
CA VAL A 611 -6.35 1.61 29.75
C VAL A 611 -6.39 1.85 28.25
N PRO A 612 -7.47 1.49 27.55
CA PRO A 612 -7.57 1.73 26.12
C PRO A 612 -7.70 3.23 25.80
N PRO A 613 -7.05 3.73 24.73
CA PRO A 613 -7.32 5.07 24.25
C PRO A 613 -8.66 5.17 23.54
N VAL A 614 -9.17 6.40 23.49
CA VAL A 614 -10.43 6.74 22.84
C VAL A 614 -10.17 7.66 21.66
N TYR A 615 -10.72 7.32 20.50
CA TYR A 615 -10.82 8.21 19.34
C TYR A 615 -12.20 8.87 19.34
N ALA A 616 -12.26 10.20 19.26
CA ALA A 616 -13.50 10.93 19.07
C ALA A 616 -13.23 12.27 18.37
N GLY A 617 -14.02 12.57 17.32
CA GLY A 617 -13.98 13.88 16.65
C GLY A 617 -12.59 14.30 16.12
N GLY A 618 -11.83 13.37 15.54
CA GLY A 618 -10.49 13.65 15.01
C GLY A 618 -9.38 13.78 16.08
N LYS A 619 -9.71 13.50 17.35
CA LYS A 619 -8.77 13.57 18.48
C LYS A 619 -8.67 12.23 19.18
N MET A 620 -7.51 11.98 19.77
CA MET A 620 -7.24 10.82 20.59
C MET A 620 -7.05 11.22 22.05
N TYR A 621 -7.60 10.41 22.95
CA TYR A 621 -7.65 10.69 24.38
C TYR A 621 -7.03 9.51 25.14
N TRP A 622 -6.09 9.81 26.04
CA TRP A 622 -5.51 8.84 26.98
C TRP A 622 -5.66 9.35 28.41
N MET A 623 -5.90 8.42 29.33
CA MET A 623 -5.82 8.74 30.75
C MET A 623 -4.36 8.98 31.15
N GLY A 624 -4.11 10.09 31.85
CA GLY A 624 -2.81 10.42 32.41
C GLY A 624 -2.45 9.53 33.60
N GLU A 625 -1.15 9.25 33.76
CA GLU A 625 -0.65 8.41 34.84
C GLU A 625 -0.52 9.21 36.15
N SER A 626 -1.49 9.05 37.04
CA SER A 626 -1.63 9.81 38.28
C SER A 626 -0.46 9.65 39.27
N ARG A 627 0.29 8.55 39.18
CA ARG A 627 1.48 8.30 40.02
C ARG A 627 2.60 9.33 39.81
N PHE A 628 2.64 10.00 38.67
CA PHE A 628 3.63 11.06 38.37
C PHE A 628 3.15 12.47 38.74
N SER A 629 1.88 12.64 39.12
CA SER A 629 1.23 13.95 39.30
C SER A 629 0.65 14.13 40.70
N ALA A 630 1.30 13.56 41.72
CA ALA A 630 0.85 13.62 43.12
C ALA A 630 -0.63 13.18 43.33
N GLY A 631 -1.12 12.25 42.50
CA GLY A 631 -2.50 11.75 42.54
C GLY A 631 -3.50 12.54 41.67
N CYS A 632 -3.13 13.70 41.11
CA CYS A 632 -4.00 14.47 40.24
C CYS A 632 -4.15 13.80 38.86
N SER A 633 -5.36 13.41 38.52
CA SER A 633 -5.69 12.79 37.23
C SER A 633 -5.87 13.86 36.14
N SER A 634 -5.31 13.62 34.95
CA SER A 634 -5.45 14.49 33.77
C SER A 634 -5.62 13.63 32.52
N ILE A 635 -6.08 14.22 31.42
CA ILE A 635 -6.33 13.51 30.17
C ILE A 635 -5.41 14.10 29.10
N LEU A 636 -4.60 13.26 28.48
CA LEU A 636 -3.78 13.64 27.33
C LEU A 636 -4.67 13.62 26.10
N VAL A 637 -4.68 14.73 25.36
CA VAL A 637 -5.39 14.85 24.08
C VAL A 637 -4.37 15.05 22.97
N PHE A 638 -4.49 14.26 21.92
CA PHE A 638 -3.70 14.42 20.70
C PHE A 638 -4.64 14.76 19.54
N ASP A 639 -4.43 15.93 18.93
CA ASP A 639 -5.13 16.35 17.73
C ASP A 639 -4.43 15.75 16.51
N ILE A 640 -5.10 14.83 15.81
CA ILE A 640 -4.48 14.10 14.69
C ILE A 640 -4.17 15.05 13.52
N CYS A 641 -5.10 15.95 13.21
CA CYS A 641 -4.97 16.85 12.06
C CYS A 641 -3.86 17.89 12.29
N ARG A 642 -3.76 18.42 13.50
CA ARG A 642 -2.75 19.41 13.89
C ARG A 642 -1.45 18.79 14.38
N GLU A 643 -1.42 17.49 14.60
CA GLU A 643 -0.32 16.73 15.21
C GLU A 643 0.19 17.38 16.51
N SER A 644 -0.73 17.89 17.34
CA SER A 644 -0.39 18.64 18.54
C SER A 644 -1.05 18.07 19.80
N PHE A 645 -0.40 18.32 20.94
CA PHE A 645 -0.88 17.85 22.24
C PHE A 645 -1.63 18.95 22.98
N ASN A 646 -2.64 18.54 23.74
CA ASN A 646 -3.33 19.34 24.75
C ASN A 646 -3.55 18.49 26.01
N VAL A 647 -3.74 19.12 27.15
CA VAL A 647 -4.01 18.45 28.43
C VAL A 647 -5.33 18.98 28.99
N LEU A 648 -6.23 18.07 29.33
CA LEU A 648 -7.49 18.40 29.98
C LEU A 648 -7.48 17.95 31.44
N PRO A 649 -8.06 18.74 32.37
CA PRO A 649 -8.27 18.28 33.73
C PRO A 649 -9.30 17.14 33.76
N ALA A 650 -9.06 16.11 34.57
CA ALA A 650 -10.06 15.08 34.86
C ALA A 650 -11.09 15.61 35.88
N PRO A 651 -12.28 14.99 36.03
CA PRO A 651 -13.24 15.33 37.08
C PRO A 651 -12.61 15.23 38.47
N LEU A 652 -12.98 16.15 39.37
CA LEU A 652 -12.57 16.08 40.76
C LEU A 652 -13.29 14.90 41.44
N THR A 653 -12.53 13.91 41.89
CA THR A 653 -13.05 12.81 42.71
C THR A 653 -12.77 13.03 44.19
N MET A 654 -13.63 12.47 45.03
CA MET A 654 -13.62 12.65 46.48
C MET A 654 -12.52 11.80 47.14
N GLY A 655 -11.24 12.08 46.85
CA GLY A 655 -10.09 11.58 47.60
C GLY A 655 -9.97 10.05 47.75
N ASP A 656 -10.68 9.26 46.94
CA ASP A 656 -10.69 7.80 47.01
C ASP A 656 -9.70 7.18 46.03
N SER A 657 -9.16 6.00 46.40
CA SER A 657 -8.13 5.28 45.64
C SER A 657 -8.64 4.60 44.36
N GLY A 658 -9.68 5.16 43.74
CA GLY A 658 -10.32 4.62 42.54
C GLY A 658 -9.50 4.85 41.27
N ARG A 659 -9.86 4.12 40.21
CA ARG A 659 -9.21 4.17 38.91
C ARG A 659 -10.06 4.96 37.93
N MET A 660 -9.43 5.85 37.17
CA MET A 660 -10.08 6.57 36.08
C MET A 660 -9.73 5.98 34.72
N LEU A 661 -10.68 6.02 33.80
CA LEU A 661 -10.49 5.70 32.39
C LEU A 661 -11.31 6.62 31.50
N VAL A 662 -10.88 6.76 30.26
CA VAL A 662 -11.64 7.48 29.23
C VAL A 662 -12.46 6.46 28.45
N ALA A 663 -13.73 6.77 28.22
CA ALA A 663 -14.62 6.01 27.35
C ALA A 663 -15.25 6.94 26.32
N GLU A 664 -15.62 6.43 25.15
CA GLU A 664 -16.55 7.12 24.26
C GLU A 664 -17.92 6.49 24.46
N LEU A 665 -18.97 7.29 24.59
CA LEU A 665 -20.36 6.84 24.62
C LEU A 665 -21.16 7.82 23.80
N THR A 666 -21.99 7.32 22.87
CA THR A 666 -22.87 8.14 22.02
C THR A 666 -22.14 9.23 21.22
N GLY A 667 -20.94 8.93 20.73
CA GLY A 667 -20.09 9.83 19.95
C GLY A 667 -19.32 10.87 20.78
N GLN A 668 -19.43 10.83 22.11
CA GLN A 668 -18.83 11.81 23.00
C GLN A 668 -17.88 11.17 24.01
N VAL A 669 -16.85 11.92 24.39
CA VAL A 669 -15.89 11.48 25.40
C VAL A 669 -16.50 11.57 26.80
N ARG A 670 -16.31 10.52 27.60
CA ARG A 670 -16.73 10.38 28.98
C ARG A 670 -15.53 9.97 29.83
N VAL A 671 -15.56 10.34 31.11
CA VAL A 671 -14.61 9.84 32.10
C VAL A 671 -15.34 8.92 33.05
N VAL A 672 -14.79 7.73 33.23
CA VAL A 672 -15.35 6.72 34.12
C VAL A 672 -14.42 6.58 35.31
N HIS A 673 -14.97 6.73 36.50
CA HIS A 673 -14.28 6.53 37.75
C HIS A 673 -14.83 5.29 38.45
N ILE A 674 -13.94 4.37 38.82
CA ILE A 674 -14.28 3.06 39.37
C ILE A 674 -13.58 2.93 40.72
N CYS A 675 -14.34 2.72 41.79
CA CYS A 675 -13.81 2.65 43.14
C CYS A 675 -14.05 1.25 43.73
N PRO A 676 -13.01 0.39 43.82
CA PRO A 676 -13.14 -0.96 44.40
C PRO A 676 -13.57 -0.95 45.87
N ASN A 677 -13.17 0.08 46.64
CA ASN A 677 -13.48 0.19 48.06
C ASN A 677 -14.97 0.42 48.32
N THR A 678 -15.64 1.19 47.45
CA THR A 678 -17.08 1.46 47.54
C THR A 678 -17.91 0.58 46.61
N GLU A 679 -17.25 -0.19 45.74
CA GLU A 679 -17.85 -0.96 44.65
C GLU A 679 -18.76 -0.12 43.74
N THR A 680 -18.31 1.10 43.43
CA THR A 680 -19.06 2.05 42.60
C THR A 680 -18.38 2.31 41.28
N MET A 681 -19.19 2.65 40.29
CA MET A 681 -18.78 3.21 39.01
C MET A 681 -19.53 4.52 38.77
N THR A 682 -18.80 5.58 38.46
CA THR A 682 -19.34 6.91 38.16
C THR A 682 -18.94 7.33 36.76
N ILE A 683 -19.90 7.71 35.92
CA ILE A 683 -19.66 8.20 34.56
C ILE A 683 -19.86 9.71 34.54
N TRP A 684 -18.88 10.42 34.01
CA TRP A 684 -18.85 11.88 33.91
C TRP A 684 -18.92 12.32 32.44
N CYS A 685 -19.74 13.32 32.18
CA CYS A 685 -19.87 14.02 30.92
C CYS A 685 -19.27 15.42 31.04
N LYS A 686 -18.69 15.94 29.96
CA LYS A 686 -18.16 17.31 29.92
C LYS A 686 -19.20 18.25 29.30
N GLN A 687 -19.51 19.36 29.96
CA GLN A 687 -20.38 20.39 29.38
C GLN A 687 -19.60 21.28 28.40
N GLU A 688 -20.23 21.63 27.27
CA GLU A 688 -19.77 22.67 26.34
C GLU A 688 -20.55 23.98 26.54
N PRO A 689 -19.93 25.17 26.43
CA PRO A 689 -18.54 25.41 26.04
C PRO A 689 -17.55 25.44 27.22
N VAL A 690 -16.33 24.99 26.94
CA VAL A 690 -15.22 24.82 27.89
C VAL A 690 -14.60 26.19 28.21
N THR A 691 -15.11 26.92 29.20
CA THR A 691 -14.52 28.20 29.65
C THR A 691 -13.69 28.10 30.93
N LEU A 692 -13.68 26.94 31.62
CA LEU A 692 -13.04 26.79 32.93
C LEU A 692 -11.96 25.67 32.91
N ASN A 693 -10.72 26.06 33.18
CA ASN A 693 -9.53 25.20 33.26
C ASN A 693 -9.38 24.46 34.62
N ASP A 694 -10.38 24.50 35.49
CA ASP A 694 -10.29 24.06 36.89
C ASP A 694 -10.95 22.70 37.18
N GLY A 695 -11.36 21.97 36.14
CA GLY A 695 -12.04 20.67 36.29
C GLY A 695 -13.53 20.77 36.67
N ARG A 696 -14.10 21.97 36.84
CA ARG A 696 -15.54 22.16 37.13
C ARG A 696 -16.47 21.98 35.93
N GLY A 697 -15.93 21.74 34.74
CA GLY A 697 -16.70 21.48 33.52
C GLY A 697 -17.26 20.06 33.38
N TRP A 698 -17.07 19.20 34.38
CA TRP A 698 -17.56 17.81 34.39
C TRP A 698 -18.82 17.67 35.23
N THR A 699 -19.87 17.09 34.66
CA THR A 699 -21.11 16.73 35.36
C THR A 699 -21.23 15.22 35.47
N ARG A 700 -21.72 14.76 36.62
CA ARG A 700 -21.99 13.34 36.85
C ARG A 700 -23.24 12.94 36.06
N GLU A 701 -23.06 12.02 35.12
CA GLU A 701 -24.11 11.52 34.24
C GLU A 701 -24.77 10.28 34.86
N HIS A 702 -23.96 9.32 35.33
CA HIS A 702 -24.44 8.09 35.96
C HIS A 702 -23.62 7.73 37.20
N TRP A 703 -24.29 7.08 38.16
CA TRP A 703 -23.69 6.47 39.34
C TRP A 703 -24.29 5.07 39.51
N ILE A 704 -23.42 4.06 39.61
CA ILE A 704 -23.78 2.64 39.56
C ILE A 704 -23.15 1.95 40.76
N GLN A 705 -23.97 1.27 41.57
CA GLN A 705 -23.52 0.47 42.71
C GLN A 705 -23.28 -0.98 42.27
N LEU A 706 -22.08 -1.28 41.76
CA LEU A 706 -21.75 -2.58 41.16
C LEU A 706 -21.75 -3.75 42.15
N GLY A 707 -21.50 -3.49 43.44
CA GLY A 707 -21.43 -4.52 44.49
C GLY A 707 -22.70 -5.36 44.67
N GLN A 708 -23.83 -4.93 44.08
CA GLN A 708 -25.09 -5.69 44.09
C GLN A 708 -25.07 -6.90 43.15
N TRP A 709 -24.16 -6.94 42.17
CA TRP A 709 -24.11 -7.99 41.14
C TRP A 709 -22.78 -8.74 41.18
N PRO A 710 -22.77 -10.05 41.56
CA PRO A 710 -21.54 -10.82 41.73
C PRO A 710 -20.61 -10.83 40.51
N ASP A 711 -21.17 -10.95 39.30
CA ASP A 711 -20.41 -10.96 38.04
C ASP A 711 -19.71 -9.62 37.72
N PHE A 712 -20.12 -8.52 38.38
CA PHE A 712 -19.62 -7.16 38.16
C PHE A 712 -18.97 -6.55 39.41
N SER A 713 -18.89 -7.30 40.52
CA SER A 713 -18.28 -6.84 41.76
C SER A 713 -16.79 -6.57 41.57
N LEU A 714 -16.34 -5.38 41.97
CA LEU A 714 -14.95 -4.94 41.86
C LEU A 714 -14.03 -5.58 42.91
N ARG A 715 -14.59 -6.14 43.98
CA ARG A 715 -13.85 -6.88 45.02
C ARG A 715 -13.48 -8.29 44.58
N THR A 716 -14.16 -8.82 43.57
CA THR A 716 -13.88 -10.15 42.99
C THR A 716 -12.84 -10.07 41.85
N GLU A 717 -12.81 -11.06 40.97
CA GLU A 717 -11.84 -11.12 39.86
C GLU A 717 -12.09 -10.10 38.74
N ALA A 718 -13.24 -9.41 38.70
CA ALA A 718 -13.58 -8.47 37.63
C ALA A 718 -12.54 -7.33 37.53
N ARG A 719 -12.09 -6.78 38.67
CA ARG A 719 -11.05 -5.72 38.87
C ARG A 719 -11.17 -4.42 38.03
N LEU A 720 -11.94 -4.40 36.94
CA LEU A 720 -12.16 -3.30 36.00
C LEU A 720 -13.44 -3.57 35.19
N VAL A 721 -14.39 -2.63 35.21
CA VAL A 721 -15.62 -2.66 34.41
C VAL A 721 -15.58 -1.51 33.40
N ILE A 722 -15.81 -1.79 32.11
CA ILE A 722 -15.75 -0.78 31.05
C ILE A 722 -17.14 -0.61 30.44
N PRO A 723 -17.71 0.61 30.36
CA PRO A 723 -18.90 0.84 29.57
C PRO A 723 -18.54 0.85 28.08
N LEU A 724 -19.18 -0.03 27.30
CA LEU A 724 -18.88 -0.21 25.88
C LEU A 724 -19.78 0.65 24.99
N ALA A 725 -21.08 0.70 25.29
CA ALA A 725 -22.08 1.38 24.46
C ALA A 725 -23.35 1.70 25.27
N VAL A 726 -24.19 2.55 24.71
CA VAL A 726 -25.55 2.82 25.17
C VAL A 726 -26.51 2.41 24.06
N ASP A 727 -27.53 1.61 24.38
CA ASP A 727 -28.54 1.18 23.42
C ASP A 727 -29.64 2.24 23.20
N ASP A 728 -30.54 2.00 22.24
CA ASP A 728 -31.64 2.93 21.90
C ASP A 728 -32.62 3.17 23.07
N ALA A 729 -32.66 2.27 24.06
CA ALA A 729 -33.46 2.42 25.27
C ALA A 729 -32.74 3.24 26.38
N GLY A 730 -31.45 3.54 26.19
CA GLY A 730 -30.60 4.23 27.16
C GLY A 730 -29.93 3.31 28.18
N ARG A 731 -29.92 1.98 27.94
CA ARG A 731 -29.21 1.02 28.80
C ARG A 731 -27.73 0.99 28.44
N ILE A 732 -26.88 0.84 29.44
CA ILE A 732 -25.42 0.88 29.31
C ILE A 732 -24.88 -0.55 29.29
N LEU A 733 -24.22 -0.94 28.20
CA LEU A 733 -23.54 -2.24 28.12
C LEU A 733 -22.21 -2.19 28.89
N LEU A 734 -22.07 -3.03 29.91
CA LEU A 734 -20.90 -3.13 30.76
C LEU A 734 -20.09 -4.40 30.44
N ASP A 735 -18.76 -4.25 30.35
CA ASP A 735 -17.79 -5.33 30.12
C ASP A 735 -16.77 -5.47 31.24
N THR A 736 -16.71 -6.68 31.81
CA THR A 736 -15.72 -7.05 32.82
C THR A 736 -14.53 -7.84 32.24
N GLY A 737 -14.57 -8.19 30.95
CA GLY A 737 -13.69 -9.16 30.29
C GLY A 737 -14.04 -10.62 30.59
N ARG A 738 -15.08 -10.85 31.41
CA ARG A 738 -15.57 -12.16 31.86
C ARG A 738 -17.09 -12.27 31.90
N ALA A 739 -17.77 -11.14 31.98
CA ALA A 739 -19.20 -11.02 31.89
C ALA A 739 -19.59 -9.76 31.10
N LEU A 740 -20.75 -9.84 30.43
CA LEU A 740 -21.42 -8.72 29.75
C LEU A 740 -22.83 -8.55 30.32
N GLY A 741 -23.26 -7.29 30.50
CA GLY A 741 -24.59 -7.00 31.00
C GLY A 741 -25.06 -5.59 30.66
N TYR A 742 -26.37 -5.43 30.48
CA TYR A 742 -27.02 -4.15 30.26
C TYR A 742 -27.51 -3.57 31.58
N TYR A 743 -26.94 -2.44 31.98
CA TYR A 743 -27.41 -1.66 33.12
C TYR A 743 -28.49 -0.69 32.64
N ASP A 744 -29.67 -0.74 33.23
CA ASP A 744 -30.73 0.24 32.99
C ASP A 744 -30.64 1.36 34.04
N PRO A 745 -30.24 2.59 33.65
CA PRO A 745 -30.13 3.70 34.60
C PRO A 745 -31.47 4.16 35.17
N ARG A 746 -32.60 3.90 34.48
CA ARG A 746 -33.94 4.32 34.90
C ARG A 746 -34.45 3.43 36.03
N ASN A 747 -34.27 2.13 35.86
CA ASN A 747 -34.77 1.12 36.79
C ASN A 747 -33.71 0.66 37.80
N GLN A 748 -32.43 1.05 37.61
CA GLN A 748 -31.28 0.62 38.40
C GLN A 748 -31.11 -0.91 38.45
N THR A 749 -31.46 -1.58 37.35
CA THR A 749 -31.34 -3.03 37.19
C THR A 749 -30.21 -3.39 36.24
N LEU A 750 -29.56 -4.53 36.46
CA LEU A 750 -28.53 -5.07 35.57
C LEU A 750 -28.98 -6.42 35.01
N GLU A 751 -29.13 -6.51 33.68
CA GLU A 751 -29.42 -7.75 32.96
C GLU A 751 -28.10 -8.37 32.47
N THR A 752 -27.66 -9.47 33.06
CA THR A 752 -26.47 -10.20 32.59
C THR A 752 -26.81 -10.98 31.33
N VAL A 753 -26.20 -10.61 30.20
CA VAL A 753 -26.40 -11.28 28.90
C VAL A 753 -25.35 -12.33 28.59
N TYR A 754 -24.18 -12.25 29.24
CA TYR A 754 -23.13 -13.25 29.11
C TYR A 754 -22.45 -13.43 30.48
N PRO A 755 -22.75 -14.49 31.25
CA PRO A 755 -22.27 -14.63 32.64
C PRO A 755 -20.88 -15.25 32.75
N THR A 756 -20.21 -15.01 33.88
CA THR A 756 -18.89 -15.57 34.19
C THR A 756 -18.92 -17.11 34.23
N THR A 757 -20.03 -17.71 34.68
CA THR A 757 -20.22 -19.16 34.83
C THR A 757 -21.38 -19.67 33.98
N SER A 758 -21.11 -20.12 32.76
CA SER A 758 -22.02 -21.04 32.06
C SER A 758 -21.69 -22.45 32.53
N SER A 759 -22.46 -22.98 33.47
CA SER A 759 -22.28 -24.29 34.09
C SER A 759 -22.58 -25.44 33.12
N SER A 760 -21.60 -26.31 32.89
CA SER A 760 -21.81 -27.78 32.74
C SER A 760 -20.54 -28.62 32.77
N LEU A 761 -19.33 -28.06 32.68
CA LEU A 761 -18.08 -28.82 32.83
C LEU A 761 -17.12 -28.13 33.80
N GLN A 762 -17.21 -28.50 35.08
CA GLN A 762 -16.17 -28.22 36.08
C GLN A 762 -14.91 -29.03 35.73
N LEU A 763 -14.08 -28.50 34.84
CA LEU A 763 -12.67 -28.87 34.75
C LEU A 763 -11.87 -27.80 35.49
N ASN A 764 -10.88 -28.24 36.29
CA ASN A 764 -10.05 -27.49 37.25
C ASN A 764 -9.21 -26.31 36.67
N TYR A 765 -9.66 -25.64 35.61
CA TYR A 765 -8.99 -24.50 35.01
C TYR A 765 -9.57 -23.18 35.56
N ARG A 766 -8.70 -22.22 35.87
CA ARG A 766 -9.11 -20.84 36.21
C ARG A 766 -9.99 -20.28 35.09
N PRO A 767 -11.04 -19.47 35.39
CA PRO A 767 -11.86 -18.87 34.35
C PRO A 767 -10.97 -17.95 33.47
N GLY A 768 -10.95 -18.20 32.17
CA GLY A 768 -10.22 -17.37 31.21
C GLY A 768 -11.01 -16.12 30.82
N PHE A 769 -10.30 -15.10 30.33
CA PHE A 769 -10.88 -13.87 29.81
C PHE A 769 -11.39 -14.07 28.37
N PHE A 770 -12.38 -13.28 27.99
CA PHE A 770 -12.67 -12.99 26.59
C PHE A 770 -12.47 -11.50 26.34
N PHE A 771 -12.57 -11.14 25.07
CA PHE A 771 -12.48 -9.77 24.63
C PHE A 771 -13.75 -9.43 23.84
N ALA A 772 -14.50 -8.43 24.28
CA ALA A 772 -15.75 -7.99 23.67
C ALA A 772 -15.61 -6.60 23.06
N VAL A 773 -16.01 -6.47 21.80
CA VAL A 773 -15.99 -5.19 21.09
C VAL A 773 -17.26 -4.98 20.31
N LEU A 774 -17.73 -3.74 20.36
CA LEU A 774 -18.82 -3.25 19.55
C LEU A 774 -18.32 -2.96 18.12
N CYS A 775 -18.64 -3.82 17.16
CA CYS A 775 -18.18 -3.65 15.77
C CYS A 775 -19.31 -3.12 14.88
N GLU A 776 -18.98 -2.08 14.12
CA GLU A 776 -19.82 -1.58 13.01
C GLU A 776 -19.82 -2.58 11.86
N ASP A 777 -20.95 -2.69 11.16
CA ASP A 777 -21.04 -3.48 9.94
C ASP A 777 -20.31 -2.78 8.79
N SER A 778 -19.03 -3.12 8.63
CA SER A 778 -18.08 -2.43 7.77
C SER A 778 -17.34 -3.38 6.83
N LEU A 779 -17.10 -2.93 5.60
CA LEU A 779 -16.24 -3.59 4.62
C LEU A 779 -14.80 -3.04 4.58
N VAL A 780 -14.49 -2.05 5.43
CA VAL A 780 -13.16 -1.43 5.47
C VAL A 780 -12.10 -2.50 5.78
N ARG A 781 -11.08 -2.61 4.92
CA ARG A 781 -10.00 -3.56 5.15
C ARG A 781 -8.86 -2.90 5.92
N PRO A 782 -8.15 -3.65 6.76
CA PRO A 782 -6.93 -3.16 7.40
C PRO A 782 -5.82 -2.81 6.40
N ASN A 783 -5.85 -3.34 5.17
CA ASN A 783 -4.94 -2.95 4.08
C ASN A 783 -5.57 -1.97 3.07
N CYS A 784 -6.84 -1.56 3.22
CA CYS A 784 -7.49 -0.73 2.21
C CYS A 784 -6.82 0.64 2.14
N ARG A 785 -6.03 0.84 1.09
CA ARG A 785 -5.47 2.14 0.70
C ARG A 785 -6.60 2.95 0.07
N GLN A 786 -7.46 3.56 0.88
CA GLN A 786 -8.46 4.53 0.43
C GLN A 786 -7.73 5.81 -0.03
N ARG A 787 -7.18 5.81 -1.25
CA ARG A 787 -6.74 7.05 -1.91
C ARG A 787 -7.85 7.51 -2.83
N GLN A 788 -8.43 8.68 -2.54
CA GLN A 788 -9.33 9.33 -3.48
C GLN A 788 -8.55 9.81 -4.70
N TYR A 789 -8.99 9.37 -5.87
CA TYR A 789 -8.60 9.95 -7.16
C TYR A 789 -9.53 11.16 -7.39
N PHE A 790 -9.00 12.36 -7.16
CA PHE A 790 -9.54 13.59 -7.74
C PHE A 790 -8.57 14.08 -8.81
#